data_AF-A0A0V1LE59-F1
#
_entry.id   AF-A0A0V1LE59-F1
#
_cell.length_a   1.000
_cell.length_b   1.000
_cell.length_c   1.000
_cell.angle_alpha   90.00
_cell.angle_beta   90.00
_cell.angle_gamma   90.00
#
_symmetry.space_group_name_H-M   'P 1'
#
loop_
_entity.id
_entity.type
_entity.pdbx_description
1 polymer ?
#
loop_
_entity_poly.entity_id
_entity_poly.type
_entity_poly.pdbx_seq_one_letter_code
_entity_poly.pdbx_strand_id
1 'polypeptide(L)'
;MDGTSSSFIIDLDNREEDEVHMRYLCMEDVSEVKKLYSDVFPLEYPDHWFEHVSRSQSLWSMAAVCGQSIVGILVAEVRMLMDCHPEDHGILAKSFPLDTPVCYILSLGVRKSWRRKNIASKLLSHLLSYLRNIMSPSGPVRCVFLHVLVSNVGAIKFYEHWDFRRHCRLKDYYYINGEYQDSFTYTFYMNGGLPNWSLKNLFASMVSSLTIPCASFFRRIFGGNLLAFIRCDSFHPDVVLVFFAYFAKITCKRFLKQSLNCGQFGIEKLMQQTRRGYSNNYYLAMMMHLERIASIFPRTSVSMMFAYGSGVIAQRNSEIKRNMIDFVVVVDKPLEWHKENLKLNSSHYSMLRYVGAERLTKLQTDYAARVYCNTMVRVGEFSIKYSVIRTSHLISDLIDWKSLYISGRMHKPVRVLIPPTSRELEEACKMNLKNACHMALLILPEKFNEEQLYTTIASLSYSGDIRMKIAEDRNKVANIVQQNMRQFAHMYEPILNHLCEEIPLTRSGQYFNHLLTTDNILHLLELLPSQVLFEIENYMQKCNPQQCDLEEIIFSLANDINYAEKLKYAVERIVFKSSYQQTMKNFLTAGFLKSSRYFGKKLQKMFMNYMKSAELIKDKDICARKASDKGFLHGLKLALTCGIEIGFPEGYAHTLTQIIDNDVPAKEWHQKLSTCKRILTICQKFQLSSKSNLLPHLKQLRVQQKRLQLPDQYQSISTENELLF
;
A
#
# COMPACT_ATOMS: atom_id res chain seq x y z
N MET A 1 -38.01 10.84 -28.57
CA MET A 1 -37.20 11.67 -27.67
C MET A 1 -37.54 13.11 -27.98
N ASP A 2 -38.28 13.79 -27.11
CA ASP A 2 -38.66 15.19 -27.34
C ASP A 2 -37.43 16.10 -27.18
N GLY A 3 -37.28 17.02 -28.14
CA GLY A 3 -36.10 17.83 -28.35
C GLY A 3 -35.83 18.82 -27.21
N THR A 4 -34.79 18.55 -26.43
CA THR A 4 -34.17 19.55 -25.57
C THR A 4 -32.95 20.13 -26.29
N SER A 5 -33.19 21.12 -27.17
CA SER A 5 -32.12 21.96 -27.70
C SER A 5 -31.66 22.91 -26.60
N SER A 6 -30.37 22.90 -26.25
CA SER A 6 -29.78 23.86 -25.32
C SER A 6 -28.75 24.72 -26.05
N SER A 7 -28.93 26.05 -26.02
CA SER A 7 -27.95 27.02 -26.52
C SER A 7 -27.15 27.63 -25.38
N PHE A 8 -25.90 28.02 -25.65
CA PHE A 8 -25.10 28.82 -24.74
C PHE A 8 -24.06 29.63 -25.50
N ILE A 9 -23.78 30.83 -25.00
CA ILE A 9 -22.80 31.75 -25.55
C ILE A 9 -21.42 31.42 -24.94
N ILE A 10 -20.38 31.40 -25.78
CA ILE A 10 -18.99 31.30 -25.32
C ILE A 10 -18.31 32.65 -25.57
N ASP A 11 -17.98 33.34 -24.49
CA ASP A 11 -17.23 34.60 -24.57
C ASP A 11 -15.76 34.30 -24.90
N LEU A 12 -15.29 34.82 -26.04
CA LEU A 12 -13.92 34.69 -26.52
C LEU A 12 -13.37 36.10 -26.69
N ASP A 13 -12.20 36.35 -26.10
CA ASP A 13 -11.50 37.63 -26.12
C ASP A 13 -11.69 38.40 -27.46
N ASN A 14 -12.60 39.37 -27.44
CA ASN A 14 -12.73 40.52 -28.33
C ASN A 14 -12.93 40.33 -29.86
N ARG A 15 -13.59 39.27 -30.36
CA ARG A 15 -14.25 39.29 -31.70
C ARG A 15 -15.41 38.28 -31.75
N GLU A 16 -16.61 38.78 -32.11
CA GLU A 16 -17.90 38.07 -32.38
C GLU A 16 -18.30 36.93 -31.41
N GLU A 17 -19.47 37.06 -30.78
CA GLU A 17 -20.06 36.04 -29.91
C GLU A 17 -20.40 34.77 -30.72
N ASP A 18 -19.51 33.78 -30.69
CA ASP A 18 -19.77 32.46 -31.28
C ASP A 18 -20.82 31.70 -30.44
N GLU A 19 -22.07 31.67 -30.90
CA GLU A 19 -23.15 30.91 -30.27
C GLU A 19 -23.00 29.40 -30.56
N VAL A 20 -22.86 28.58 -29.51
CA VAL A 20 -22.74 27.13 -29.64
C VAL A 20 -24.04 26.47 -29.19
N HIS A 21 -24.62 25.69 -30.09
CA HIS A 21 -25.86 24.95 -29.86
C HIS A 21 -25.58 23.45 -29.73
N MET A 22 -26.29 22.78 -28.82
CA MET A 22 -26.25 21.31 -28.72
C MET A 22 -27.53 20.71 -29.30
N ARG A 23 -27.36 19.77 -30.23
CA ARG A 23 -28.45 19.02 -30.86
C ARG A 23 -28.04 17.58 -31.17
N TYR A 24 -29.02 16.71 -31.35
CA TYR A 24 -28.77 15.37 -31.89
C TYR A 24 -28.30 15.44 -33.34
N LEU A 25 -27.52 14.44 -33.76
CA LEU A 25 -27.07 14.31 -35.14
C LEU A 25 -28.22 13.95 -36.08
N CYS A 26 -28.09 14.34 -37.34
CA CYS A 26 -28.95 13.95 -38.45
C CYS A 26 -28.13 13.43 -39.64
N MET A 27 -28.82 12.95 -40.69
CA MET A 27 -28.17 12.34 -41.86
C MET A 27 -27.34 13.36 -42.65
N GLU A 28 -27.72 14.63 -42.63
CA GLU A 28 -26.99 15.71 -43.29
C GLU A 28 -25.62 15.96 -42.64
N ASP A 29 -25.42 15.54 -41.38
CA ASP A 29 -24.19 15.77 -40.63
C ASP A 29 -23.07 14.78 -40.97
N VAL A 30 -23.35 13.68 -41.67
CA VAL A 30 -22.39 12.57 -41.90
C VAL A 30 -21.05 13.09 -42.43
N SER A 31 -21.10 14.00 -43.40
CA SER A 31 -19.93 14.62 -44.01
C SER A 31 -19.08 15.42 -43.01
N GLU A 32 -19.72 16.19 -42.12
CA GLU A 32 -19.03 16.99 -41.09
C GLU A 32 -18.53 16.11 -39.93
N VAL A 33 -19.27 15.05 -39.57
CA VAL A 33 -18.84 14.08 -38.57
C VAL A 33 -17.58 13.35 -39.03
N LYS A 34 -17.51 12.94 -40.30
CA LYS A 34 -16.29 12.32 -40.88
C LYS A 34 -15.08 13.24 -40.73
N LYS A 35 -15.22 14.53 -41.09
CA LYS A 35 -14.15 15.53 -40.92
C LYS A 35 -13.78 15.75 -39.46
N LEU A 36 -14.75 15.78 -38.56
CA LEU A 36 -14.47 15.92 -37.13
C LEU A 36 -13.67 14.72 -36.61
N TYR A 37 -14.04 13.50 -37.03
CA TYR A 37 -13.39 12.29 -36.56
C TYR A 37 -11.95 12.20 -37.05
N SER A 38 -11.68 12.50 -38.33
CA SER A 38 -10.32 12.54 -38.87
C SER A 38 -9.41 13.53 -38.14
N ASP A 39 -9.98 14.64 -37.66
CA ASP A 39 -9.20 15.69 -36.98
C ASP A 39 -8.98 15.41 -35.48
N VAL A 40 -9.86 14.61 -34.86
CA VAL A 40 -9.93 14.49 -33.40
C VAL A 40 -9.47 13.12 -32.91
N PHE A 41 -9.78 12.05 -33.63
CA PHE A 41 -9.49 10.68 -33.23
C PHE A 41 -8.41 10.06 -34.13
N PRO A 42 -7.46 9.31 -33.56
CA PRO A 42 -6.38 8.67 -34.32
C PRO A 42 -6.80 7.36 -35.02
N LEU A 43 -8.09 7.00 -34.96
CA LEU A 43 -8.63 5.74 -35.45
C LEU A 43 -9.40 5.96 -36.76
N GLU A 44 -9.26 5.03 -37.68
CA GLU A 44 -10.07 4.98 -38.89
C GLU A 44 -11.37 4.24 -38.62
N TYR A 45 -12.49 4.79 -39.08
CA TYR A 45 -13.81 4.19 -38.96
C TYR A 45 -14.39 3.96 -40.35
N PRO A 46 -15.09 2.83 -40.58
CA PRO A 46 -15.68 2.54 -41.88
C PRO A 46 -16.90 3.44 -42.15
N ASP A 47 -17.23 3.67 -43.42
CA ASP A 47 -18.30 4.61 -43.80
C ASP A 47 -19.68 4.30 -43.18
N HIS A 48 -20.02 3.01 -43.06
CA HIS A 48 -21.27 2.57 -42.43
C HIS A 48 -21.36 2.95 -40.94
N TRP A 49 -20.22 3.14 -40.26
CA TRP A 49 -20.19 3.62 -38.88
C TRP A 49 -20.78 5.03 -38.76
N PHE A 50 -20.38 5.92 -39.67
CA PHE A 50 -20.84 7.31 -39.67
C PHE A 50 -22.34 7.42 -40.01
N GLU A 51 -22.81 6.59 -40.94
CA GLU A 51 -24.24 6.48 -41.24
C GLU A 51 -25.03 5.96 -40.02
N HIS A 52 -24.50 4.96 -39.31
CA HIS A 52 -25.13 4.43 -38.11
C HIS A 52 -25.19 5.46 -36.98
N VAL A 53 -24.11 6.20 -36.72
CA VAL A 53 -24.04 7.25 -35.70
C VAL A 53 -25.06 8.38 -35.95
N SER A 54 -25.30 8.72 -37.22
CA SER A 54 -26.24 9.77 -37.63
C SER A 54 -27.70 9.31 -37.76
N ARG A 55 -27.96 8.01 -37.91
CA ARG A 55 -29.30 7.45 -38.14
C ARG A 55 -29.89 6.70 -36.94
N SER A 56 -29.04 6.10 -36.12
CA SER A 56 -29.49 5.13 -35.12
C SER A 56 -30.25 5.79 -33.99
N GLN A 57 -31.43 5.25 -33.70
CA GLN A 57 -32.20 5.63 -32.51
C GLN A 57 -31.73 4.90 -31.24
N SER A 58 -30.89 3.86 -31.37
CA SER A 58 -30.29 3.18 -30.22
C SER A 58 -29.11 3.96 -29.61
N LEU A 59 -28.50 4.84 -30.41
CA LEU A 59 -27.38 5.66 -29.97
C LEU A 59 -27.86 7.00 -29.43
N TRP A 60 -27.21 7.42 -28.34
CA TRP A 60 -27.28 8.78 -27.86
C TRP A 60 -26.16 9.58 -28.55
N SER A 61 -26.48 10.19 -29.68
CA SER A 61 -25.51 10.91 -30.54
C SER A 61 -25.76 12.42 -30.51
N MET A 62 -24.99 13.16 -29.71
CA MET A 62 -25.16 14.61 -29.55
C MET A 62 -23.95 15.39 -30.06
N ALA A 63 -24.19 16.45 -30.82
CA ALA A 63 -23.20 17.35 -31.37
C ALA A 63 -23.29 18.75 -30.75
N ALA A 64 -22.14 19.39 -30.61
CA ALA A 64 -22.01 20.83 -30.38
C ALA A 64 -21.70 21.52 -31.71
N VAL A 65 -22.53 22.47 -32.11
CA VAL A 65 -22.52 23.11 -33.43
C VAL A 65 -22.34 24.61 -33.26
N CYS A 66 -21.44 25.19 -34.04
CA CYS A 66 -21.24 26.64 -34.16
C CYS A 66 -21.46 27.02 -35.62
N GLY A 67 -22.50 27.81 -35.90
CA GLY A 67 -22.95 28.06 -37.28
C GLY A 67 -23.34 26.75 -37.99
N GLN A 68 -22.65 26.41 -39.08
CA GLN A 68 -22.83 25.15 -39.82
C GLN A 68 -21.79 24.07 -39.47
N SER A 69 -20.85 24.34 -38.57
CA SER A 69 -19.74 23.43 -38.28
C SER A 69 -19.92 22.69 -36.95
N ILE A 70 -19.67 21.38 -36.96
CA ILE A 70 -19.63 20.56 -35.75
C ILE A 70 -18.27 20.76 -35.07
N VAL A 71 -18.30 21.32 -33.87
CA VAL A 71 -17.10 21.64 -33.07
C VAL A 71 -16.82 20.62 -31.98
N GLY A 72 -17.80 19.81 -31.61
CA GLY A 72 -17.64 18.69 -30.69
C GLY A 72 -18.76 17.66 -30.79
N ILE A 73 -18.52 16.45 -30.28
CA ILE A 73 -19.43 15.32 -30.38
C ILE A 73 -19.32 14.41 -29.16
N LEU A 74 -20.44 13.81 -28.76
CA LEU A 74 -20.50 12.70 -27.83
C LEU A 74 -21.46 11.64 -28.39
N VAL A 75 -20.96 10.42 -28.54
CA VAL A 75 -21.77 9.25 -28.90
C VAL A 75 -21.69 8.22 -27.78
N ALA A 76 -22.85 7.80 -27.29
CA ALA A 76 -22.98 6.79 -26.24
C ALA A 76 -24.08 5.78 -26.57
N GLU A 77 -23.98 4.58 -26.03
CA GLU A 77 -24.97 3.52 -26.21
C GLU A 77 -25.31 2.87 -24.88
N VAL A 78 -26.60 2.69 -24.61
CA VAL A 78 -27.07 1.89 -23.49
C VAL A 78 -27.25 0.46 -23.98
N ARG A 79 -26.54 -0.48 -23.34
CA ARG A 79 -26.59 -1.92 -23.65
C ARG A 79 -26.66 -2.76 -22.37
N MET A 80 -26.98 -4.04 -22.47
CA MET A 80 -26.89 -4.94 -21.32
C MET A 80 -25.43 -5.33 -21.07
N LEU A 81 -25.08 -5.63 -19.81
CA LEU A 81 -23.73 -6.05 -19.45
C LEU A 81 -23.28 -7.31 -20.23
N MET A 82 -24.21 -8.21 -20.55
CA MET A 82 -23.95 -9.40 -21.38
C MET A 82 -23.52 -9.06 -22.81
N ASP A 83 -23.96 -7.91 -23.33
CA ASP A 83 -23.64 -7.44 -24.70
C ASP A 83 -22.33 -6.63 -24.76
N CYS A 84 -21.67 -6.42 -23.61
CA CYS A 84 -20.33 -5.85 -23.56
C CYS A 84 -19.29 -6.90 -23.97
N HIS A 85 -18.12 -6.42 -24.42
CA HIS A 85 -16.98 -7.31 -24.65
C HIS A 85 -16.60 -8.06 -23.35
N PRO A 86 -16.10 -9.31 -23.44
CA PRO A 86 -15.80 -10.13 -22.27
C PRO A 86 -14.85 -9.46 -21.25
N GLU A 87 -13.92 -8.65 -21.74
CA GLU A 87 -12.99 -7.87 -20.91
C GLU A 87 -13.68 -6.82 -20.02
N ASP A 88 -14.85 -6.32 -20.43
CA ASP A 88 -15.62 -5.32 -19.71
C ASP A 88 -16.69 -5.93 -18.78
N HIS A 89 -16.88 -7.25 -18.77
CA HIS A 89 -17.85 -7.89 -17.84
C HIS A 89 -17.50 -7.66 -16.36
N GLY A 90 -16.23 -7.30 -16.09
CA GLY A 90 -15.73 -6.97 -14.75
C GLY A 90 -16.10 -5.58 -14.22
N ILE A 91 -16.68 -4.69 -15.04
CA ILE A 91 -16.95 -3.29 -14.65
C ILE A 91 -17.97 -3.18 -13.51
N LEU A 92 -18.92 -4.10 -13.41
CA LEU A 92 -19.89 -4.17 -12.32
C LEU A 92 -19.61 -5.35 -11.38
N ALA A 93 -20.10 -5.26 -10.15
CA ALA A 93 -20.00 -6.35 -9.19
C ALA A 93 -20.73 -7.61 -9.67
N LYS A 94 -20.17 -8.79 -9.38
CA LYS A 94 -20.82 -10.10 -9.67
C LYS A 94 -22.22 -10.29 -9.08
N SER A 95 -22.64 -9.43 -8.14
CA SER A 95 -24.00 -9.42 -7.61
C SER A 95 -25.03 -8.79 -8.55
N PHE A 96 -24.59 -8.02 -9.54
CA PHE A 96 -25.46 -7.51 -10.60
C PHE A 96 -25.64 -8.60 -11.66
N PRO A 97 -26.88 -8.91 -12.07
CA PRO A 97 -27.10 -9.89 -13.13
C PRO A 97 -26.60 -9.36 -14.48
N LEU A 98 -26.31 -10.25 -15.42
CA LEU A 98 -25.72 -9.90 -16.72
C LEU A 98 -26.67 -9.10 -17.64
N ASP A 99 -27.97 -9.07 -17.34
CA ASP A 99 -28.94 -8.19 -18.03
C ASP A 99 -28.96 -6.75 -17.49
N THR A 100 -28.07 -6.43 -16.56
CA THR A 100 -27.98 -5.08 -15.99
C THR A 100 -27.60 -4.07 -17.07
N PRO A 101 -28.38 -2.98 -17.23
CA PRO A 101 -28.08 -1.93 -18.21
C PRO A 101 -26.84 -1.11 -17.83
N VAL A 102 -25.95 -0.92 -18.80
CA VAL A 102 -24.74 -0.09 -18.73
C VAL A 102 -24.68 0.84 -19.93
N CYS A 103 -23.98 1.96 -19.81
CA CYS A 103 -23.78 2.92 -20.88
C CYS A 103 -22.31 2.95 -21.30
N TYR A 104 -22.05 2.66 -22.57
CA TYR A 104 -20.71 2.77 -23.16
C TYR A 104 -20.59 4.12 -23.87
N ILE A 105 -19.57 4.92 -23.57
CA ILE A 105 -19.23 6.11 -24.36
C ILE A 105 -18.28 5.66 -25.47
N LEU A 106 -18.78 5.70 -26.70
CA LEU A 106 -18.05 5.27 -27.89
C LEU A 106 -17.08 6.36 -28.35
N SER A 107 -17.53 7.61 -28.28
CA SER A 107 -16.70 8.74 -28.66
C SER A 107 -17.06 10.00 -27.88
N LEU A 108 -16.03 10.76 -27.53
CA LEU A 108 -16.15 12.12 -27.01
C LEU A 108 -14.99 12.94 -27.55
N GLY A 109 -15.30 13.94 -28.35
CA GLY A 109 -14.30 14.70 -29.10
C GLY A 109 -14.66 16.17 -29.23
N VAL A 110 -13.65 17.03 -29.19
CA VAL A 110 -13.79 18.48 -29.47
C VAL A 110 -12.60 18.92 -30.33
N ARG A 111 -12.88 19.71 -31.38
CA ARG A 111 -11.86 20.29 -32.27
C ARG A 111 -10.82 21.06 -31.46
N LYS A 112 -9.55 20.99 -31.87
CA LYS A 112 -8.42 21.54 -31.09
C LYS A 112 -8.60 23.02 -30.74
N SER A 113 -9.11 23.84 -31.67
CA SER A 113 -9.41 25.27 -31.49
C SER A 113 -10.56 25.58 -30.52
N TRP A 114 -11.39 24.57 -30.20
CA TRP A 114 -12.56 24.69 -29.33
C TRP A 114 -12.38 24.00 -27.98
N ARG A 115 -11.22 23.36 -27.74
CA ARG A 115 -10.90 22.72 -26.46
C ARG A 115 -10.76 23.78 -25.37
N ARG A 116 -10.98 23.35 -24.12
CA ARG A 116 -10.93 24.20 -22.90
C ARG A 116 -12.02 25.27 -22.81
N LYS A 117 -13.00 25.28 -23.72
CA LYS A 117 -14.22 26.12 -23.68
C LYS A 117 -15.44 25.42 -23.05
N ASN A 118 -15.23 24.43 -22.18
CA ASN A 118 -16.28 23.63 -21.50
C ASN A 118 -17.27 22.85 -22.38
N ILE A 119 -17.05 22.73 -23.70
CA ILE A 119 -17.95 22.00 -24.61
C ILE A 119 -18.07 20.52 -24.22
N ALA A 120 -16.95 19.80 -24.03
CA ALA A 120 -16.97 18.39 -23.63
C ALA A 120 -17.67 18.17 -22.27
N SER A 121 -17.45 19.08 -21.32
CA SER A 121 -18.11 19.05 -20.01
C SER A 121 -19.63 19.16 -20.14
N LYS A 122 -20.12 20.03 -21.02
CA LYS A 122 -21.56 20.19 -21.27
C LYS A 122 -22.15 18.96 -21.97
N LEU A 123 -21.47 18.42 -22.98
CA LEU A 123 -21.88 17.18 -23.66
C LEU A 123 -22.02 16.03 -22.66
N LEU A 124 -21.02 15.82 -21.82
CA LEU A 124 -21.02 14.77 -20.79
C LEU A 124 -22.10 15.00 -19.73
N SER A 125 -22.31 16.25 -19.29
CA SER A 125 -23.36 16.60 -18.34
C SER A 125 -24.76 16.26 -18.86
N HIS A 126 -25.03 16.53 -20.15
CA HIS A 126 -26.29 16.18 -20.79
C HIS A 126 -26.50 14.66 -20.82
N LEU A 127 -25.48 13.89 -21.21
CA LEU A 127 -25.54 12.43 -21.18
C LEU A 127 -25.86 11.93 -19.76
N LEU A 128 -25.10 12.36 -18.75
CA LEU A 128 -25.29 11.90 -17.37
C LEU A 128 -26.67 12.29 -16.81
N SER A 129 -27.20 13.45 -17.19
CA SER A 129 -28.55 13.87 -16.82
C SER A 129 -29.62 12.98 -17.47
N TYR A 130 -29.46 12.68 -18.76
CA TYR A 130 -30.32 11.75 -19.49
C TYR A 130 -30.32 10.35 -18.85
N LEU A 131 -29.13 9.81 -18.53
CA LEU A 131 -28.97 8.48 -17.95
C LEU A 131 -29.49 8.33 -16.51
N ARG A 132 -29.62 9.44 -15.76
CA ARG A 132 -30.23 9.41 -14.42
C ARG A 132 -31.73 9.10 -14.46
N ASN A 133 -32.39 9.52 -15.54
CA ASN A 133 -33.85 9.43 -15.66
C ASN A 133 -34.31 8.29 -16.57
N ILE A 134 -33.42 7.71 -17.38
CA ILE A 134 -33.78 6.61 -18.26
C ILE A 134 -33.95 5.29 -17.50
N MET A 135 -34.98 4.55 -17.87
CA MET A 135 -35.29 3.23 -17.34
C MET A 135 -35.33 2.22 -18.49
N SER A 136 -34.50 1.18 -18.40
CA SER A 136 -34.53 0.02 -19.30
C SER A 136 -35.42 -1.08 -18.69
N PRO A 137 -35.91 -2.07 -19.46
CA PRO A 137 -36.75 -3.15 -18.93
C PRO A 137 -36.15 -3.87 -17.71
N SER A 138 -34.83 -4.03 -17.65
CA SER A 138 -34.10 -4.66 -16.54
C SER A 138 -33.67 -3.68 -15.43
N GLY A 139 -34.10 -2.40 -15.50
CA GLY A 139 -33.87 -1.38 -14.47
C GLY A 139 -33.07 -0.16 -14.95
N PRO A 140 -32.60 0.69 -14.03
CA PRO A 140 -31.84 1.89 -14.38
C PRO A 140 -30.39 1.54 -14.77
N VAL A 141 -29.77 2.40 -15.59
CA VAL A 141 -28.36 2.29 -15.97
C VAL A 141 -27.49 2.38 -14.72
N ARG A 142 -26.63 1.38 -14.49
CA ARG A 142 -25.81 1.27 -13.27
C ARG A 142 -24.37 1.79 -13.43
N CYS A 143 -23.84 1.80 -14.64
CA CYS A 143 -22.46 2.23 -14.90
C CYS A 143 -22.36 2.90 -16.27
N VAL A 144 -21.59 3.97 -16.34
CA VAL A 144 -21.10 4.57 -17.58
C VAL A 144 -19.63 4.20 -17.71
N PHE A 145 -19.17 3.69 -18.85
CA PHE A 145 -17.77 3.31 -19.03
C PHE A 145 -17.25 3.69 -20.42
N LEU A 146 -15.93 3.76 -20.54
CA LEU A 146 -15.23 4.11 -21.78
C LEU A 146 -13.81 3.59 -21.80
N HIS A 147 -13.22 3.57 -22.99
CA HIS A 147 -11.81 3.24 -23.21
C HIS A 147 -11.04 4.49 -23.65
N VAL A 148 -9.81 4.65 -23.13
CA VAL A 148 -8.96 5.79 -23.46
C VAL A 148 -7.51 5.35 -23.58
N LEU A 149 -6.84 5.75 -24.66
CA LEU A 149 -5.41 5.51 -24.86
C LEU A 149 -4.59 5.95 -23.64
N VAL A 150 -3.64 5.12 -23.21
CA VAL A 150 -2.74 5.43 -22.08
C VAL A 150 -1.94 6.72 -22.34
N SER A 151 -1.63 7.02 -23.61
CA SER A 151 -0.94 8.23 -24.06
C SER A 151 -1.81 9.50 -24.03
N ASN A 152 -3.14 9.38 -23.95
CA ASN A 152 -4.07 10.52 -23.98
C ASN A 152 -4.27 11.16 -22.60
N VAL A 153 -3.20 11.78 -22.09
CA VAL A 153 -3.17 12.46 -20.78
C VAL A 153 -4.26 13.55 -20.66
N GLY A 154 -4.63 14.18 -21.77
CA GLY A 154 -5.68 15.21 -21.80
C GLY A 154 -7.06 14.64 -21.46
N ALA A 155 -7.44 13.53 -22.11
CA ALA A 155 -8.70 12.84 -21.84
C ALA A 155 -8.71 12.19 -20.45
N ILE A 156 -7.60 11.57 -20.03
CA ILE A 156 -7.44 10.99 -18.69
C ILE A 156 -7.76 12.03 -17.60
N LYS A 157 -7.12 13.21 -17.66
CA LYS A 157 -7.37 14.29 -16.70
C LYS A 157 -8.81 14.81 -16.76
N PHE A 158 -9.41 14.85 -17.95
CA PHE A 158 -10.81 15.27 -18.12
C PHE A 158 -11.78 14.30 -17.45
N TYR A 159 -11.62 12.99 -17.66
CA TYR A 159 -12.49 11.97 -17.07
C TYR A 159 -12.30 11.86 -15.55
N GLU A 160 -11.06 11.91 -15.06
CA GLU A 160 -10.77 11.92 -13.63
C GLU A 160 -11.36 13.16 -12.92
N HIS A 161 -11.41 14.31 -13.59
CA HIS A 161 -12.08 15.50 -13.08
C HIS A 161 -13.60 15.33 -12.96
N TRP A 162 -14.21 14.52 -13.83
CA TRP A 162 -15.63 14.15 -13.82
C TRP A 162 -15.92 12.91 -12.96
N ASP A 163 -15.04 12.57 -12.02
CA ASP A 163 -15.14 11.42 -11.10
C ASP A 163 -15.21 10.04 -11.77
N PHE A 164 -14.86 9.93 -13.05
CA PHE A 164 -14.61 8.62 -13.65
C PHE A 164 -13.37 8.00 -13.01
N ARG A 165 -13.48 6.72 -12.67
CA ARG A 165 -12.41 5.97 -12.01
C ARG A 165 -11.82 4.96 -12.98
N ARG A 166 -10.49 4.96 -13.06
CA ARG A 166 -9.74 3.93 -13.78
C ARG A 166 -10.05 2.54 -13.22
N HIS A 167 -10.52 1.64 -14.07
CA HIS A 167 -10.90 0.28 -13.74
C HIS A 167 -9.74 -0.70 -13.99
N CYS A 168 -9.28 -0.81 -15.23
CA CYS A 168 -8.19 -1.70 -15.64
C CYS A 168 -7.38 -1.10 -16.80
N ARG A 169 -6.26 -1.75 -17.15
CA ARG A 169 -5.48 -1.49 -18.36
C ARG A 169 -5.73 -2.65 -19.33
N LEU A 170 -6.09 -2.32 -20.56
CA LEU A 170 -6.24 -3.25 -21.68
C LEU A 170 -4.97 -3.15 -22.52
N LYS A 171 -4.21 -4.26 -22.59
CA LYS A 171 -2.94 -4.31 -23.32
C LYS A 171 -3.21 -4.53 -24.80
N ASP A 172 -2.46 -3.87 -25.68
CA ASP A 172 -2.50 -4.05 -27.14
C ASP A 172 -3.93 -3.84 -27.71
N TYR A 173 -4.72 -2.96 -27.10
CA TYR A 173 -6.15 -2.81 -27.37
C TYR A 173 -6.45 -2.06 -28.68
N TYR A 174 -5.69 -1.00 -28.98
CA TYR A 174 -5.86 -0.24 -30.20
C TYR A 174 -4.74 -0.54 -31.18
N TYR A 175 -5.07 -0.67 -32.47
CA TYR A 175 -4.09 -0.74 -33.55
C TYR A 175 -4.11 0.57 -34.33
N ILE A 176 -3.06 1.38 -34.20
CA ILE A 176 -2.98 2.74 -34.75
C ILE A 176 -1.65 2.88 -35.49
N ASN A 177 -1.70 3.27 -36.77
CA ASN A 177 -0.51 3.51 -37.60
C ASN A 177 0.50 2.34 -37.64
N GLY A 178 0.01 1.10 -37.60
CA GLY A 178 0.86 -0.10 -37.64
C GLY A 178 1.38 -0.57 -36.28
N GLU A 179 1.02 0.09 -35.18
CA GLU A 179 1.47 -0.25 -33.82
C GLU A 179 0.29 -0.54 -32.89
N TYR A 180 0.48 -1.53 -32.01
CA TYR A 180 -0.45 -1.82 -30.92
C TYR A 180 -0.22 -0.84 -29.76
N GLN A 181 -1.31 -0.28 -29.24
CA GLN A 181 -1.32 0.66 -28.13
C GLN A 181 -2.29 0.26 -27.03
N ASP A 182 -1.85 0.46 -25.80
CA ASP A 182 -2.64 0.17 -24.62
C ASP A 182 -3.73 1.21 -24.35
N SER A 183 -4.80 0.74 -23.71
CA SER A 183 -5.92 1.55 -23.27
C SER A 183 -6.18 1.39 -21.76
N PHE A 184 -6.85 2.36 -21.17
CA PHE A 184 -7.47 2.24 -19.86
C PHE A 184 -8.99 2.19 -19.99
N THR A 185 -9.62 1.29 -19.25
CA THR A 185 -11.07 1.34 -19.01
C THR A 185 -11.35 2.30 -17.86
N TYR A 186 -12.22 3.29 -18.08
CA TYR A 186 -12.72 4.21 -17.06
C TYR A 186 -14.19 3.96 -16.79
N THR A 187 -14.61 4.05 -15.52
CA THR A 187 -15.98 3.74 -15.06
C THR A 187 -16.53 4.86 -14.18
N PHE A 188 -17.79 5.20 -14.37
CA PHE A 188 -18.57 6.11 -13.55
C PHE A 188 -19.84 5.38 -13.08
N TYR A 189 -19.91 5.10 -11.79
CA TYR A 189 -21.03 4.37 -11.20
C TYR A 189 -22.18 5.32 -10.88
N MET A 190 -23.40 4.94 -11.25
CA MET A 190 -24.59 5.72 -10.99
C MET A 190 -25.77 4.83 -10.63
N ASN A 191 -26.85 5.42 -10.11
CA ASN A 191 -28.07 4.70 -9.74
C ASN A 191 -27.79 3.45 -8.89
N GLY A 192 -26.84 3.50 -7.95
CA GLY A 192 -26.49 2.37 -7.08
C GLY A 192 -25.66 1.26 -7.73
N GLY A 193 -25.12 1.45 -8.93
CA GLY A 193 -24.11 0.56 -9.49
C GLY A 193 -22.84 0.55 -8.65
N LEU A 194 -22.15 -0.59 -8.61
CA LEU A 194 -20.95 -0.78 -7.79
C LEU A 194 -19.92 -1.64 -8.53
N PRO A 195 -18.62 -1.36 -8.38
CA PRO A 195 -17.55 -2.21 -8.90
C PRO A 195 -17.53 -3.57 -8.19
N ASN A 196 -16.89 -4.56 -8.82
CA ASN A 196 -16.48 -5.79 -8.16
C ASN A 196 -15.82 -5.52 -6.79
N TRP A 197 -16.25 -6.30 -5.80
CA TRP A 197 -16.14 -5.99 -4.37
C TRP A 197 -14.75 -5.50 -3.97
N SER A 198 -14.62 -4.20 -3.75
CA SER A 198 -13.47 -3.57 -3.11
C SER A 198 -13.70 -3.49 -1.60
N LEU A 199 -12.66 -3.77 -0.81
CA LEU A 199 -12.64 -3.74 0.66
C LEU A 199 -13.25 -2.47 1.30
N LYS A 200 -13.29 -1.37 0.55
CA LYS A 200 -13.92 -0.12 0.98
C LYS A 200 -15.45 -0.24 1.12
N ASN A 201 -16.11 -1.05 0.29
CA ASN A 201 -17.57 -1.23 0.31
C ASN A 201 -18.03 -2.25 1.37
N LEU A 202 -17.17 -3.25 1.67
CA LEU A 202 -17.34 -4.15 2.81
C LEU A 202 -17.40 -3.38 4.14
N PHE A 203 -16.59 -2.31 4.24
CA PHE A 203 -16.59 -1.40 5.37
C PHE A 203 -17.86 -0.54 5.42
N ALA A 204 -18.33 -0.02 4.28
CA ALA A 204 -19.57 0.74 4.22
C ALA A 204 -20.79 -0.11 4.62
N SER A 205 -20.87 -1.36 4.14
CA SER A 205 -21.94 -2.30 4.48
C SER A 205 -21.86 -2.80 5.92
N MET A 206 -20.67 -3.06 6.45
CA MET A 206 -20.52 -3.33 7.88
C MET A 206 -21.01 -2.16 8.72
N VAL A 207 -20.60 -0.94 8.39
CA VAL A 207 -20.94 0.23 9.18
C VAL A 207 -22.43 0.53 9.08
N SER A 208 -23.07 0.33 7.91
CA SER A 208 -24.53 0.48 7.77
C SER A 208 -25.31 -0.60 8.53
N SER A 209 -24.87 -1.85 8.52
CA SER A 209 -25.49 -2.92 9.33
C SER A 209 -25.29 -2.71 10.84
N LEU A 210 -24.25 -1.99 11.25
CA LEU A 210 -23.97 -1.63 12.65
C LEU A 210 -24.67 -0.32 13.09
N THR A 211 -25.05 0.58 12.17
CA THR A 211 -25.73 1.83 12.52
C THR A 211 -27.22 1.67 12.76
N ILE A 212 -27.90 0.68 12.16
CA ILE A 212 -29.35 0.47 12.32
C ILE A 212 -29.73 0.10 13.78
N PRO A 213 -29.01 -0.80 14.49
CA PRO A 213 -29.27 -1.05 15.91
C PRO A 213 -28.80 0.09 16.82
N CYS A 214 -27.78 0.85 16.40
CA CYS A 214 -27.26 1.98 17.16
C CYS A 214 -28.21 3.18 17.10
N ALA A 215 -28.85 3.46 15.96
CA ALA A 215 -29.76 4.59 15.81
C ALA A 215 -30.97 4.48 16.76
N SER A 216 -31.50 3.27 17.00
CA SER A 216 -32.60 3.03 17.94
C SER A 216 -32.17 3.18 19.40
N PHE A 217 -30.94 2.74 19.75
CA PHE A 217 -30.35 2.93 21.08
C PHE A 217 -30.04 4.41 21.38
N PHE A 218 -29.51 5.14 20.41
CA PHE A 218 -29.22 6.58 20.56
C PHE A 218 -30.49 7.45 20.54
N ARG A 219 -31.56 7.04 19.82
CA ARG A 219 -32.89 7.69 19.87
C ARG A 219 -33.47 7.74 21.28
N ARG A 220 -33.18 6.72 22.09
CA ARG A 220 -33.74 6.52 23.43
C ARG A 220 -32.97 7.25 24.52
N ILE A 221 -31.70 7.60 24.28
CA ILE A 221 -30.82 8.25 25.28
C ILE A 221 -30.74 9.77 25.07
N PHE A 222 -30.80 10.27 23.83
CA PHE A 222 -30.45 11.67 23.54
C PHE A 222 -31.60 12.57 23.07
N GLY A 223 -32.86 12.13 23.19
CA GLY A 223 -34.07 12.98 23.07
C GLY A 223 -34.08 13.98 21.91
N GLY A 224 -34.73 13.64 20.79
CA GLY A 224 -35.32 14.57 19.81
C GLY A 224 -34.39 15.49 18.98
N ASN A 225 -33.27 15.98 19.50
CA ASN A 225 -32.54 17.10 18.88
C ASN A 225 -31.41 16.69 17.91
N LEU A 226 -31.39 15.42 17.48
CA LEU A 226 -30.52 14.94 16.40
C LEU A 226 -31.29 14.70 15.08
N LEU A 227 -32.43 15.38 14.89
CA LEU A 227 -33.34 15.13 13.76
C LEU A 227 -33.05 15.95 12.49
N ALA A 228 -32.09 16.87 12.50
CA ALA A 228 -31.75 17.65 11.29
C ALA A 228 -30.77 16.94 10.33
N PHE A 229 -30.15 15.82 10.74
CA PHE A 229 -29.10 15.15 9.96
C PHE A 229 -29.46 13.76 9.44
N ILE A 230 -30.66 13.23 9.77
CA ILE A 230 -31.11 11.88 9.40
C ILE A 230 -32.41 11.96 8.58
N ARG A 231 -32.38 12.76 7.50
CA ARG A 231 -33.35 12.70 6.40
C ARG A 231 -32.57 12.83 5.10
N CYS A 232 -31.89 11.76 4.71
CA CYS A 232 -31.33 11.65 3.38
C CYS A 232 -31.26 10.16 3.03
N ASP A 233 -32.11 9.71 2.12
CA ASP A 233 -32.27 8.31 1.71
C ASP A 233 -31.13 7.79 0.82
N SER A 234 -29.95 8.42 0.92
CA SER A 234 -28.75 8.12 0.14
C SER A 234 -27.52 8.20 1.05
N PHE A 235 -27.29 7.16 1.84
CA PHE A 235 -26.08 7.02 2.65
C PHE A 235 -24.88 6.64 1.76
N HIS A 236 -24.12 7.65 1.33
CA HIS A 236 -22.85 7.47 0.63
C HIS A 236 -21.75 7.04 1.63
N PRO A 237 -20.85 6.08 1.30
CA PRO A 237 -19.74 5.62 2.15
C PRO A 237 -18.85 6.75 2.69
N ASP A 238 -18.70 7.83 1.93
CA ASP A 238 -17.87 8.96 2.27
C ASP A 238 -18.47 9.80 3.42
N VAL A 239 -19.80 9.80 3.61
CA VAL A 239 -20.44 10.53 4.73
C VAL A 239 -20.14 9.85 6.06
N VAL A 240 -20.05 8.51 6.09
CA VAL A 240 -19.62 7.76 7.27
C VAL A 240 -18.14 8.01 7.57
N LEU A 241 -17.30 8.05 6.53
CA LEU A 241 -15.88 8.37 6.68
C LEU A 241 -15.69 9.81 7.17
N VAL A 242 -16.50 10.76 6.70
CA VAL A 242 -16.53 12.16 7.18
C VAL A 242 -17.08 12.23 8.60
N PHE A 243 -18.07 11.44 8.99
CA PHE A 243 -18.60 11.40 10.35
C PHE A 243 -17.55 10.86 11.32
N PHE A 244 -16.83 9.78 10.96
CA PHE A 244 -15.71 9.25 11.76
C PHE A 244 -14.47 10.16 11.72
N ALA A 245 -14.18 10.83 10.60
CA ALA A 245 -13.09 11.82 10.51
C ALA A 245 -13.41 13.09 11.31
N TYR A 246 -14.67 13.53 11.35
CA TYR A 246 -15.15 14.65 12.14
C TYR A 246 -15.17 14.30 13.63
N PHE A 247 -15.61 13.08 13.99
CA PHE A 247 -15.53 12.57 15.36
C PHE A 247 -14.08 12.37 15.81
N ALA A 248 -13.20 11.85 14.94
CA ALA A 248 -11.76 11.76 15.18
C ALA A 248 -11.12 13.16 15.31
N LYS A 249 -11.59 14.16 14.55
CA LYS A 249 -11.15 15.57 14.64
C LYS A 249 -11.58 16.23 15.96
N ILE A 250 -12.79 15.97 16.46
CA ILE A 250 -13.27 16.45 17.77
C ILE A 250 -12.51 15.76 18.91
N THR A 251 -12.30 14.45 18.81
CA THR A 251 -11.58 13.67 19.83
C THR A 251 -10.08 14.03 19.86
N CYS A 252 -9.47 14.23 18.68
CA CYS A 252 -8.09 14.73 18.54
C CYS A 252 -7.95 16.17 19.03
N LYS A 253 -8.90 17.08 18.77
CA LYS A 253 -8.86 18.45 19.32
C LYS A 253 -8.90 18.47 20.85
N ARG A 254 -9.71 17.61 21.47
CA ARG A 254 -9.73 17.45 22.94
C ARG A 254 -8.42 16.85 23.49
N PHE A 255 -7.79 15.92 22.76
CA PHE A 255 -6.51 15.31 23.15
C PHE A 255 -5.31 16.25 22.96
N LEU A 256 -5.27 17.03 21.88
CA LEU A 256 -4.24 18.04 21.63
C LEU A 256 -4.26 19.15 22.69
N LYS A 257 -5.44 19.53 23.17
CA LYS A 257 -5.58 20.50 24.27
C LYS A 257 -5.08 19.94 25.61
N GLN A 258 -5.00 18.61 25.75
CA GLN A 258 -4.51 17.93 26.95
C GLN A 258 -3.00 17.64 26.89
N SER A 259 -2.41 17.47 25.70
CA SER A 259 -0.95 17.25 25.55
C SER A 259 -0.12 18.53 25.54
N LEU A 260 -0.73 19.69 25.26
CA LEU A 260 -0.06 21.00 25.29
C LEU A 260 0.20 21.53 26.72
N ASN A 261 -0.28 20.85 27.77
CA ASN A 261 -0.08 21.23 29.18
C ASN A 261 0.98 20.39 29.93
N CYS A 262 1.74 19.51 29.25
CA CYS A 262 2.88 18.83 29.87
C CYS A 262 4.19 19.35 29.26
N GLY A 263 4.70 20.43 29.84
CA GLY A 263 6.06 20.92 29.57
C GLY A 263 7.12 20.07 30.29
N GLN A 264 8.20 19.73 29.56
CA GLN A 264 9.61 19.81 29.99
C GLN A 264 10.48 19.16 28.89
N PHE A 265 11.06 20.01 28.03
CA PHE A 265 12.08 19.63 27.06
C PHE A 265 13.44 20.03 27.64
N GLY A 266 14.23 19.05 28.09
CA GLY A 266 15.52 19.33 28.71
C GLY A 266 16.37 18.10 29.06
N ILE A 267 16.31 17.00 28.29
CA ILE A 267 17.17 15.82 28.51
C ILE A 267 17.74 15.21 27.21
N GLU A 268 17.22 15.56 26.03
CA GLU A 268 17.60 14.88 24.78
C GLU A 268 19.03 15.14 24.28
N LYS A 269 19.70 16.20 24.75
CA LYS A 269 21.08 16.52 24.35
C LYS A 269 22.17 15.77 25.13
N LEU A 270 21.85 15.13 26.26
CA LEU A 270 22.86 14.44 27.08
C LEU A 270 23.04 12.94 26.74
N MET A 271 22.12 12.32 26.02
CA MET A 271 22.09 10.85 25.87
C MET A 271 22.73 10.29 24.58
N GLN A 272 23.35 11.11 23.73
CA GLN A 272 23.95 10.62 22.48
C GLN A 272 25.40 10.11 22.60
N GLN A 273 26.10 10.28 23.73
CA GLN A 273 27.53 9.94 23.85
C GLN A 273 27.88 8.62 24.57
N THR A 274 26.91 7.80 25.01
CA THR A 274 27.22 6.62 25.85
C THR A 274 26.47 5.35 25.43
N ARG A 275 26.67 4.89 24.18
CA ARG A 275 25.87 3.78 23.59
C ARG A 275 26.41 2.35 23.74
N ARG A 276 27.63 2.10 24.20
CA ARG A 276 28.18 0.72 24.22
C ARG A 276 28.00 -0.04 25.55
N GLY A 277 27.80 0.65 26.68
CA GLY A 277 27.67 0.00 28.00
C GLY A 277 26.22 -0.27 28.47
N TYR A 278 25.20 0.36 27.89
CA TYR A 278 23.81 0.34 28.41
C TYR A 278 22.88 -0.72 27.79
N SER A 279 23.28 -1.39 26.69
CA SER A 279 22.40 -2.29 25.93
C SER A 279 21.98 -3.54 26.71
N ASN A 280 22.90 -4.11 27.52
CA ASN A 280 22.62 -5.35 28.26
C ASN A 280 21.64 -5.10 29.42
N ASN A 281 21.75 -3.97 30.12
CA ASN A 281 20.85 -3.64 31.24
C ASN A 281 19.42 -3.34 30.78
N TYR A 282 19.24 -2.71 29.61
CA TYR A 282 17.90 -2.45 29.06
C TYR A 282 17.21 -3.75 28.62
N TYR A 283 17.96 -4.66 28.00
CA TYR A 283 17.42 -5.93 27.55
C TYR A 283 17.00 -6.81 28.73
N LEU A 284 17.84 -6.90 29.76
CA LEU A 284 17.52 -7.65 30.97
C LEU A 284 16.30 -7.06 31.69
N ALA A 285 16.22 -5.72 31.82
CA ALA A 285 15.05 -5.06 32.39
C ALA A 285 13.77 -5.33 31.58
N MET A 286 13.84 -5.28 30.25
CA MET A 286 12.71 -5.63 29.37
C MET A 286 12.24 -7.07 29.59
N MET A 287 13.18 -8.02 29.75
CA MET A 287 12.85 -9.41 30.01
C MET A 287 12.13 -9.60 31.35
N MET A 288 12.66 -8.98 32.41
CA MET A 288 12.02 -9.00 33.73
C MET A 288 10.61 -8.39 33.69
N HIS A 289 10.40 -7.33 32.90
CA HIS A 289 9.06 -6.75 32.72
C HIS A 289 8.11 -7.70 31.98
N LEU A 290 8.56 -8.35 30.91
CA LEU A 290 7.74 -9.30 30.16
C LEU A 290 7.38 -10.53 31.00
N GLU A 291 8.32 -11.05 31.80
CA GLU A 291 8.09 -12.16 32.72
C GLU A 291 7.09 -11.79 33.82
N ARG A 292 7.21 -10.58 34.41
CA ARG A 292 6.24 -10.06 35.39
C ARG A 292 4.85 -9.89 34.79
N ILE A 293 4.74 -9.46 33.54
CA ILE A 293 3.43 -9.39 32.87
C ILE A 293 2.90 -10.80 32.60
N ALA A 294 3.75 -11.71 32.14
CA ALA A 294 3.37 -13.08 31.86
C ALA A 294 2.90 -13.85 33.12
N SER A 295 3.37 -13.49 34.31
CA SER A 295 2.99 -14.14 35.58
C SER A 295 1.55 -13.87 36.01
N ILE A 296 0.85 -12.90 35.42
CA ILE A 296 -0.58 -12.64 35.73
C ILE A 296 -1.52 -13.69 35.12
N PHE A 297 -1.04 -14.45 34.13
CA PHE A 297 -1.86 -15.41 33.40
C PHE A 297 -1.84 -16.77 34.10
N PRO A 298 -2.96 -17.52 34.05
CA PRO A 298 -2.95 -18.91 34.48
C PRO A 298 -1.91 -19.70 33.67
N ARG A 299 -1.14 -20.55 34.37
CA ARG A 299 -0.04 -21.34 33.78
C ARG A 299 -0.42 -22.80 33.51
N THR A 300 -1.43 -23.32 34.20
CA THR A 300 -1.78 -24.75 34.30
C THR A 300 -1.96 -25.45 32.95
N SER A 301 -2.43 -24.74 31.94
CA SER A 301 -2.72 -25.29 30.61
C SER A 301 -1.95 -24.60 29.48
N VAL A 302 -0.94 -23.79 29.80
CA VAL A 302 -0.16 -23.04 28.79
C VAL A 302 0.95 -23.92 28.21
N SER A 303 0.89 -24.14 26.91
CA SER A 303 1.85 -24.97 26.17
C SER A 303 2.95 -24.17 25.49
N MET A 304 2.72 -22.88 25.24
CA MET A 304 3.69 -21.91 24.71
C MET A 304 3.18 -20.48 24.97
N MET A 305 4.09 -19.53 25.17
CA MET A 305 3.74 -18.12 25.28
C MET A 305 4.83 -17.27 24.63
N PHE A 306 4.43 -16.30 23.83
CA PHE A 306 5.37 -15.37 23.23
C PHE A 306 4.78 -13.97 23.07
N ALA A 307 5.66 -12.97 23.06
CA ALA A 307 5.31 -11.59 22.83
C ALA A 307 5.86 -11.12 21.48
N TYR A 308 5.15 -10.22 20.80
CA TYR A 308 5.50 -9.77 19.45
C TYR A 308 5.09 -8.31 19.22
N GLY A 309 5.45 -7.77 18.04
CA GLY A 309 5.06 -6.44 17.60
C GLY A 309 5.92 -5.31 18.18
N SER A 310 5.50 -4.07 17.89
CA SER A 310 6.31 -2.86 18.13
C SER A 310 6.50 -2.48 19.61
N GLY A 311 5.82 -3.17 20.53
CA GLY A 311 6.02 -3.03 21.98
C GLY A 311 7.13 -3.91 22.55
N VAL A 312 7.66 -4.85 21.75
CA VAL A 312 8.70 -5.81 22.19
C VAL A 312 9.89 -5.78 21.25
N ILE A 313 9.62 -5.61 19.95
CA ILE A 313 10.62 -5.66 18.89
C ILE A 313 10.64 -4.29 18.22
N ALA A 314 11.83 -3.70 18.16
CA ALA A 314 12.01 -2.36 17.61
C ALA A 314 11.53 -2.31 16.15
N GLN A 315 10.82 -1.24 15.79
CA GLN A 315 10.55 -0.89 14.39
C GLN A 315 11.15 0.49 14.13
N ARG A 316 11.65 0.69 12.91
CA ARG A 316 12.18 2.00 12.47
C ARG A 316 11.14 3.09 12.78
N ASN A 317 11.57 4.19 13.42
CA ASN A 317 10.73 5.32 13.84
C ASN A 317 9.68 5.05 14.96
N SER A 318 9.88 4.04 15.82
CA SER A 318 9.01 3.81 16.97
C SER A 318 9.78 3.59 18.28
N GLU A 319 9.38 4.31 19.34
CA GLU A 319 9.90 4.08 20.69
C GLU A 319 9.18 2.89 21.35
N ILE A 320 9.96 1.93 21.85
CA ILE A 320 9.42 0.73 22.53
C ILE A 320 8.63 1.10 23.80
N LYS A 321 9.11 2.11 24.57
CA LYS A 321 8.62 2.46 25.92
C LYS A 321 7.14 2.86 26.02
N ARG A 322 6.45 3.18 24.92
CA ARG A 322 5.05 3.68 24.94
C ARG A 322 4.06 2.78 24.18
N ASN A 323 4.54 1.71 23.56
CA ASN A 323 3.70 0.86 22.72
C ASN A 323 3.01 -0.24 23.52
N MET A 324 1.82 -0.62 23.07
CA MET A 324 1.11 -1.76 23.62
C MET A 324 1.91 -3.04 23.34
N ILE A 325 2.01 -3.91 24.34
CA ILE A 325 2.70 -5.20 24.23
C ILE A 325 1.68 -6.24 23.79
N ASP A 326 1.92 -6.90 22.65
CA ASP A 326 1.07 -7.96 22.12
C ASP A 326 1.61 -9.34 22.53
N PHE A 327 0.78 -10.16 23.16
CA PHE A 327 1.08 -11.54 23.55
C PHE A 327 0.21 -12.55 22.78
N VAL A 328 0.74 -13.75 22.61
CA VAL A 328 0.00 -14.96 22.28
C VAL A 328 0.22 -15.98 23.39
N VAL A 329 -0.89 -16.49 23.92
CA VAL A 329 -0.94 -17.54 24.95
C VAL A 329 -1.54 -18.77 24.28
N VAL A 330 -0.73 -19.82 24.14
CA VAL A 330 -1.11 -21.08 23.52
C VAL A 330 -1.50 -22.03 24.64
N VAL A 331 -2.67 -22.64 24.55
CA VAL A 331 -3.26 -23.42 25.65
C VAL A 331 -3.80 -24.77 25.17
N ASP A 332 -3.55 -25.84 25.94
CA ASP A 332 -4.06 -27.18 25.62
C ASP A 332 -5.55 -27.31 25.96
N LYS A 333 -5.95 -26.74 27.10
CA LYS A 333 -7.33 -26.78 27.62
C LYS A 333 -7.94 -25.38 27.70
N PRO A 334 -8.40 -24.79 26.56
CA PRO A 334 -9.00 -23.46 26.52
C PRO A 334 -10.10 -23.21 27.56
N LEU A 335 -10.97 -24.19 27.80
CA LEU A 335 -12.07 -24.05 28.74
C LEU A 335 -11.58 -23.81 30.17
N GLU A 336 -10.66 -24.65 30.63
CA GLU A 336 -10.09 -24.53 31.97
C GLU A 336 -9.26 -23.24 32.08
N TRP A 337 -8.50 -22.89 31.05
CA TRP A 337 -7.79 -21.62 31.02
C TRP A 337 -8.72 -20.41 31.13
N HIS A 338 -9.83 -20.39 30.38
CA HIS A 338 -10.82 -19.31 30.45
C HIS A 338 -11.54 -19.27 31.79
N LYS A 339 -11.83 -20.42 32.42
CA LYS A 339 -12.39 -20.48 33.78
C LYS A 339 -11.42 -19.87 34.81
N GLU A 340 -10.15 -20.27 34.79
CA GLU A 340 -9.13 -19.75 35.69
C GLU A 340 -8.88 -18.25 35.45
N ASN A 341 -8.74 -17.83 34.19
CA ASN A 341 -8.48 -16.44 33.86
C ASN A 341 -9.70 -15.54 34.14
N LEU A 342 -10.94 -16.04 34.07
CA LEU A 342 -12.11 -15.29 34.53
C LEU A 342 -12.11 -15.11 36.05
N LYS A 343 -11.64 -16.09 36.83
CA LYS A 343 -11.50 -15.97 38.28
C LYS A 343 -10.41 -14.96 38.66
N LEU A 344 -9.24 -15.07 38.04
CA LEU A 344 -8.07 -14.22 38.36
C LEU A 344 -8.20 -12.82 37.75
N ASN A 345 -8.71 -12.73 36.52
CA ASN A 345 -8.61 -11.54 35.68
C ASN A 345 -9.94 -11.19 34.97
N SER A 346 -11.07 -11.31 35.68
CA SER A 346 -12.42 -11.03 35.13
C SER A 346 -12.52 -9.69 34.39
N SER A 347 -11.84 -8.66 34.89
CA SER A 347 -11.83 -7.30 34.32
C SER A 347 -11.13 -7.18 32.97
N HIS A 348 -10.33 -8.17 32.56
CA HIS A 348 -9.68 -8.18 31.25
C HIS A 348 -10.68 -8.39 30.12
N TYR A 349 -11.74 -9.16 30.39
CA TYR A 349 -12.83 -9.41 29.48
C TYR A 349 -13.77 -8.20 29.46
N SER A 350 -14.40 -7.95 28.30
CA SER A 350 -15.44 -6.93 28.16
C SER A 350 -16.74 -7.39 28.86
N MET A 351 -17.91 -6.98 28.35
CA MET A 351 -19.19 -7.54 28.80
C MET A 351 -19.26 -9.07 28.61
N LEU A 352 -18.37 -9.66 27.82
CA LEU A 352 -18.24 -11.11 27.65
C LEU A 352 -17.78 -11.85 28.91
N ARG A 353 -17.37 -11.17 29.98
CA ARG A 353 -17.13 -11.83 31.28
C ARG A 353 -18.38 -12.52 31.84
N TYR A 354 -19.57 -12.02 31.50
CA TYR A 354 -20.85 -12.52 32.02
C TYR A 354 -21.42 -13.69 31.22
N VAL A 355 -20.88 -14.00 30.03
CA VAL A 355 -21.40 -15.12 29.20
C VAL A 355 -20.80 -16.48 29.58
N GLY A 356 -19.80 -16.49 30.48
CA GLY A 356 -19.16 -17.71 30.98
C GLY A 356 -18.04 -18.26 30.09
N ALA A 357 -17.20 -19.12 30.69
CA ALA A 357 -16.00 -19.69 30.05
C ALA A 357 -16.31 -20.59 28.85
N GLU A 358 -17.43 -21.31 28.86
CA GLU A 358 -17.84 -22.21 27.78
C GLU A 358 -18.12 -21.47 26.48
N ARG A 359 -18.91 -20.39 26.54
CA ARG A 359 -19.21 -19.56 25.36
C ARG A 359 -17.97 -18.82 24.87
N LEU A 360 -17.13 -18.33 25.77
CA LEU A 360 -15.83 -17.74 25.41
C LEU A 360 -14.94 -18.75 24.68
N THR A 361 -14.92 -20.00 25.14
CA THR A 361 -14.16 -21.07 24.51
C THR A 361 -14.69 -21.34 23.10
N LYS A 362 -16.01 -21.48 22.90
CA LYS A 362 -16.59 -21.64 21.55
C LYS A 362 -16.26 -20.46 20.63
N LEU A 363 -16.37 -19.23 21.14
CA LEU A 363 -15.97 -18.01 20.40
C LEU A 363 -14.48 -17.99 20.02
N GLN A 364 -13.63 -18.57 20.88
CA GLN A 364 -12.23 -18.76 20.60
C GLN A 364 -12.03 -19.84 19.54
N THR A 365 -12.62 -21.04 19.70
CA THR A 365 -12.27 -22.24 18.92
C THR A 365 -12.94 -22.33 17.56
N ASP A 366 -14.16 -21.79 17.41
CA ASP A 366 -15.03 -22.14 16.28
C ASP A 366 -15.12 -21.01 15.23
N TYR A 367 -14.70 -19.79 15.58
CA TYR A 367 -14.92 -18.61 14.77
C TYR A 367 -13.62 -17.92 14.31
N ALA A 368 -13.67 -17.33 13.12
CA ALA A 368 -12.59 -16.53 12.52
C ALA A 368 -11.25 -17.29 12.53
N ALA A 369 -10.15 -16.65 12.94
CA ALA A 369 -8.83 -17.27 13.00
C ALA A 369 -8.61 -18.20 14.22
N ARG A 370 -9.69 -18.67 14.85
CA ARG A 370 -9.68 -19.54 16.05
C ARG A 370 -8.89 -18.98 17.25
N VAL A 371 -8.90 -17.64 17.37
CA VAL A 371 -8.18 -16.87 18.40
C VAL A 371 -9.13 -15.93 19.14
N TYR A 372 -9.04 -15.87 20.48
CA TYR A 372 -9.75 -14.86 21.27
C TYR A 372 -8.78 -13.78 21.77
N CYS A 373 -9.09 -12.50 21.58
CA CYS A 373 -8.22 -11.40 21.96
C CYS A 373 -8.82 -10.53 23.07
N ASN A 374 -8.06 -10.32 24.15
CA ASN A 374 -8.29 -9.23 25.10
C ASN A 374 -7.32 -8.09 24.81
N THR A 375 -7.83 -6.86 24.75
CA THR A 375 -7.07 -5.68 24.31
C THR A 375 -7.20 -4.52 25.30
N MET A 376 -6.21 -3.62 25.29
CA MET A 376 -6.17 -2.43 26.15
C MET A 376 -6.27 -2.78 27.64
N VAL A 377 -5.69 -3.91 28.03
CA VAL A 377 -5.59 -4.35 29.42
C VAL A 377 -4.44 -3.59 30.08
N ARG A 378 -4.63 -3.10 31.30
CA ARG A 378 -3.59 -2.38 32.06
C ARG A 378 -3.00 -3.31 33.11
N VAL A 379 -1.69 -3.44 33.10
CA VAL A 379 -0.92 -4.24 34.07
C VAL A 379 0.21 -3.36 34.59
N GLY A 380 0.01 -2.77 35.76
CA GLY A 380 0.84 -1.65 36.23
C GLY A 380 0.81 -0.49 35.22
N GLU A 381 1.99 -0.02 34.81
CA GLU A 381 2.15 1.05 33.82
C GLU A 381 2.00 0.57 32.36
N PHE A 382 2.01 -0.74 32.14
CA PHE A 382 2.00 -1.32 30.80
C PHE A 382 0.58 -1.49 30.27
N SER A 383 0.40 -1.18 28.98
CA SER A 383 -0.80 -1.55 28.24
C SER A 383 -0.51 -2.80 27.43
N ILE A 384 -1.33 -3.83 27.61
CA ILE A 384 -1.14 -5.13 26.95
C ILE A 384 -2.37 -5.51 26.13
N LYS A 385 -2.11 -6.33 25.12
CA LYS A 385 -3.10 -7.12 24.41
C LYS A 385 -2.61 -8.56 24.38
N TYR A 386 -3.46 -9.51 24.69
CA TYR A 386 -3.10 -10.91 24.63
C TYR A 386 -4.17 -11.70 23.88
N SER A 387 -3.70 -12.69 23.14
CA SER A 387 -4.51 -13.54 22.28
C SER A 387 -4.40 -14.98 22.76
N VAL A 388 -5.51 -15.70 22.86
CA VAL A 388 -5.56 -17.08 23.33
C VAL A 388 -5.90 -17.98 22.16
N ILE A 389 -5.13 -19.05 21.97
CA ILE A 389 -5.31 -20.05 20.90
C ILE A 389 -5.10 -21.46 21.46
N ARG A 390 -5.87 -22.43 20.96
CA ARG A 390 -5.70 -23.85 21.32
C ARG A 390 -4.43 -24.38 20.66
N THR A 391 -3.64 -25.19 21.37
CA THR A 391 -2.38 -25.79 20.85
C THR A 391 -2.58 -26.48 19.50
N SER A 392 -3.55 -27.40 19.39
CA SER A 392 -3.82 -28.10 18.13
C SER A 392 -4.24 -27.18 16.98
N HIS A 393 -4.94 -26.07 17.28
CA HIS A 393 -5.28 -25.07 16.27
C HIS A 393 -4.05 -24.28 15.81
N LEU A 394 -3.14 -23.94 16.74
CA LEU A 394 -1.88 -23.31 16.37
C LEU A 394 -1.03 -24.24 15.50
N ILE A 395 -0.91 -25.51 15.86
CA ILE A 395 -0.17 -26.52 15.06
C ILE A 395 -0.73 -26.58 13.64
N SER A 396 -2.05 -26.68 13.48
CA SER A 396 -2.67 -26.65 12.15
C SER A 396 -2.43 -25.34 11.39
N ASP A 397 -2.41 -24.18 12.08
CA ASP A 397 -2.12 -22.89 11.42
C ASP A 397 -0.64 -22.76 11.03
N LEU A 398 0.28 -23.39 11.78
CA LEU A 398 1.72 -23.39 11.53
C LEU A 398 2.12 -24.31 10.38
N ILE A 399 1.50 -25.50 10.29
CA ILE A 399 1.81 -26.49 9.26
C ILE A 399 1.02 -26.19 7.99
N ASP A 400 -0.31 -26.07 8.08
CA ASP A 400 -1.19 -25.99 6.91
C ASP A 400 -1.51 -24.56 6.46
N TRP A 401 -1.19 -23.55 7.26
CA TRP A 401 -1.63 -22.17 7.05
C TRP A 401 -3.15 -22.01 6.93
N LYS A 402 -3.92 -22.75 7.74
CA LYS A 402 -5.40 -22.69 7.74
C LYS A 402 -5.97 -21.27 7.79
N SER A 403 -5.30 -20.36 8.50
CA SER A 403 -5.67 -18.93 8.55
C SER A 403 -4.52 -17.98 8.23
N LEU A 404 -3.28 -18.46 8.32
CA LEU A 404 -2.05 -17.67 8.26
C LEU A 404 -2.02 -16.51 9.28
N TYR A 405 -2.86 -16.58 10.33
CA TYR A 405 -3.06 -15.48 11.24
C TYR A 405 -1.98 -15.45 12.33
N ILE A 406 -1.80 -16.54 13.09
CA ILE A 406 -0.74 -16.61 14.10
C ILE A 406 0.56 -17.06 13.46
N SER A 407 0.52 -18.06 12.57
CA SER A 407 1.71 -18.53 11.84
C SER A 407 2.40 -17.41 11.06
N GLY A 408 1.63 -16.55 10.39
CA GLY A 408 2.15 -15.37 9.71
C GLY A 408 2.84 -14.38 10.65
N ARG A 409 2.47 -14.30 11.93
CA ARG A 409 3.20 -13.48 12.92
C ARG A 409 4.52 -14.12 13.31
N MET A 410 4.56 -15.45 13.34
CA MET A 410 5.74 -16.24 13.69
C MET A 410 6.75 -16.40 12.54
N HIS A 411 6.41 -15.96 11.31
CA HIS A 411 7.39 -15.75 10.24
C HIS A 411 8.39 -14.61 10.53
N LYS A 412 8.04 -13.75 11.49
CA LYS A 412 8.88 -12.63 11.93
C LYS A 412 9.47 -12.98 13.30
N PRO A 413 10.55 -12.28 13.72
CA PRO A 413 11.07 -12.42 15.07
C PRO A 413 9.95 -12.24 16.10
N VAL A 414 9.93 -13.14 17.09
CA VAL A 414 9.06 -13.10 18.26
C VAL A 414 9.90 -13.30 19.52
N ARG A 415 9.39 -12.84 20.66
CA ARG A 415 10.01 -13.07 21.96
C ARG A 415 9.32 -14.20 22.68
N VAL A 416 9.91 -15.38 22.65
CA VAL A 416 9.41 -16.55 23.37
C VAL A 416 9.63 -16.36 24.87
N LEU A 417 8.57 -16.55 25.65
CA LEU A 417 8.55 -16.42 27.11
C LEU A 417 8.34 -17.77 27.78
N ILE A 418 7.51 -18.62 27.18
CA ILE A 418 7.44 -20.05 27.48
C ILE A 418 7.70 -20.78 26.16
N PRO A 419 8.76 -21.60 26.05
CA PRO A 419 9.03 -22.38 24.86
C PRO A 419 7.93 -23.43 24.62
N PRO A 420 7.80 -23.95 23.39
CA PRO A 420 6.96 -25.12 23.12
C PRO A 420 7.23 -26.24 24.13
N THR A 421 6.17 -26.74 24.75
CA THR A 421 6.24 -27.82 25.76
C THR A 421 6.19 -29.21 25.13
N SER A 422 5.72 -29.33 23.89
CA SER A 422 5.67 -30.60 23.15
C SER A 422 6.54 -30.56 21.89
N ARG A 423 7.09 -31.73 21.53
CA ARG A 423 7.89 -31.91 20.31
C ARG A 423 7.10 -31.57 19.05
N GLU A 424 5.83 -31.97 18.98
CA GLU A 424 4.93 -31.67 17.87
C GLU A 424 4.78 -30.15 17.63
N LEU A 425 4.61 -29.36 18.71
CA LEU A 425 4.50 -27.91 18.60
C LEU A 425 5.84 -27.27 18.18
N GLU A 426 6.96 -27.79 18.68
CA GLU A 426 8.29 -27.33 18.29
C GLU A 426 8.57 -27.59 16.80
N GLU A 427 8.26 -28.79 16.32
CA GLU A 427 8.40 -29.19 14.91
C GLU A 427 7.48 -28.36 14.01
N ALA A 428 6.24 -28.12 14.43
CA ALA A 428 5.32 -27.23 13.72
C ALA A 428 5.88 -25.79 13.59
N CYS A 429 6.53 -25.27 14.63
CA CYS A 429 7.17 -23.95 14.58
C CYS A 429 8.31 -23.92 13.55
N LYS A 430 9.13 -24.97 13.50
CA LYS A 430 10.22 -25.11 12.50
C LYS A 430 9.66 -25.23 11.09
N MET A 431 8.64 -26.07 10.91
CA MET A 431 7.96 -26.27 9.61
C MET A 431 7.36 -24.96 9.09
N ASN A 432 6.75 -24.15 9.96
CA ASN A 432 6.20 -22.86 9.54
C ASN A 432 7.26 -21.92 8.94
N LEU A 433 8.49 -21.91 9.47
CA LEU A 433 9.58 -21.11 8.91
C LEU A 433 10.09 -21.70 7.59
N LYS A 434 10.20 -23.04 7.48
CA LYS A 434 10.53 -23.72 6.23
C LYS A 434 9.52 -23.39 5.13
N ASN A 435 8.22 -23.54 5.41
CA ASN A 435 7.14 -23.24 4.48
C ASN A 435 7.14 -21.77 4.03
N ALA A 436 7.46 -20.84 4.94
CA ALA A 436 7.60 -19.42 4.58
C ALA A 436 8.77 -19.18 3.62
N CYS A 437 9.85 -19.93 3.78
CA CYS A 437 11.00 -19.88 2.90
C CYS A 437 10.68 -20.48 1.53
N HIS A 438 10.07 -21.68 1.45
CA HIS A 438 9.64 -22.30 0.18
C HIS A 438 8.73 -21.35 -0.62
N MET A 439 7.71 -20.80 0.04
CA MET A 439 6.79 -19.85 -0.57
C MET A 439 7.50 -18.57 -1.05
N ALA A 440 8.45 -18.06 -0.28
CA ALA A 440 9.21 -16.87 -0.66
C ALA A 440 10.13 -17.14 -1.85
N LEU A 441 10.78 -18.31 -1.90
CA LEU A 441 11.60 -18.72 -3.03
C LEU A 441 10.75 -18.80 -4.30
N LEU A 442 9.56 -19.39 -4.27
CA LEU A 442 8.65 -19.40 -5.44
C LEU A 442 8.18 -18.00 -5.90
N ILE A 443 8.21 -16.99 -5.03
CA ILE A 443 7.76 -15.62 -5.34
C ILE A 443 8.92 -14.73 -5.83
N LEU A 444 10.13 -14.99 -5.36
CA LEU A 444 11.30 -14.17 -5.63
C LEU A 444 11.81 -14.38 -7.07
N PRO A 445 12.47 -13.37 -7.66
CA PRO A 445 13.19 -13.54 -8.92
C PRO A 445 14.42 -14.42 -8.72
N GLU A 446 14.99 -14.93 -9.82
CA GLU A 446 16.14 -15.85 -9.81
C GLU A 446 17.34 -15.35 -8.99
N LYS A 447 17.54 -14.03 -8.96
CA LYS A 447 18.60 -13.38 -8.21
C LYS A 447 18.02 -12.42 -7.19
N PHE A 448 18.31 -12.64 -5.92
CA PHE A 448 17.81 -11.82 -4.81
C PHE A 448 18.82 -11.71 -3.66
N ASN A 449 18.61 -10.77 -2.74
CA ASN A 449 19.42 -10.62 -1.52
C ASN A 449 18.62 -10.93 -0.24
N GLU A 450 19.29 -10.93 0.91
CA GLU A 450 18.65 -11.21 2.21
C GLU A 450 17.49 -10.25 2.54
N GLU A 451 17.63 -8.95 2.25
CA GLU A 451 16.58 -7.97 2.53
C GLU A 451 15.32 -8.27 1.70
N GLN A 452 15.48 -8.62 0.43
CA GLN A 452 14.40 -9.04 -0.45
C GLN A 452 13.74 -10.32 0.06
N LEU A 453 14.53 -11.32 0.45
CA LEU A 453 14.01 -12.56 1.03
C LEU A 453 13.16 -12.31 2.27
N TYR A 454 13.69 -11.60 3.26
CA TYR A 454 12.98 -11.33 4.51
C TYR A 454 11.78 -10.39 4.30
N THR A 455 11.86 -9.47 3.34
CA THR A 455 10.73 -8.63 2.93
C THR A 455 9.61 -9.46 2.31
N THR A 456 9.93 -10.40 1.42
CA THR A 456 8.94 -11.32 0.83
C THR A 456 8.28 -12.17 1.91
N ILE A 457 9.08 -12.83 2.76
CA ILE A 457 8.60 -13.65 3.88
C ILE A 457 7.67 -12.84 4.81
N ALA A 458 8.10 -11.66 5.24
CA ALA A 458 7.30 -10.83 6.12
C ALA A 458 5.98 -10.38 5.43
N SER A 459 6.04 -10.10 4.12
CA SER A 459 4.89 -9.67 3.31
C SER A 459 3.81 -10.74 3.16
N LEU A 460 4.13 -12.04 3.22
CA LEU A 460 3.13 -13.13 3.11
C LEU A 460 1.95 -12.91 4.07
N SER A 461 2.24 -12.52 5.32
CA SER A 461 1.23 -12.26 6.36
C SER A 461 0.51 -10.91 6.26
N TYR A 462 0.92 -10.04 5.33
CA TYR A 462 0.36 -8.71 5.10
C TYR A 462 -0.34 -8.57 3.74
N SER A 463 0.02 -9.40 2.75
CA SER A 463 -0.67 -9.48 1.45
C SER A 463 -2.11 -9.90 1.70
N GLY A 464 -3.07 -9.09 1.27
CA GLY A 464 -4.50 -9.32 1.55
C GLY A 464 -4.99 -8.86 2.94
N ASP A 465 -4.11 -8.43 3.86
CA ASP A 465 -4.53 -7.96 5.18
C ASP A 465 -5.30 -6.64 5.08
N ILE A 466 -6.60 -6.69 5.37
CA ILE A 466 -7.49 -5.53 5.30
C ILE A 466 -6.98 -4.33 6.11
N ARG A 467 -6.24 -4.59 7.21
CA ARG A 467 -5.72 -3.57 8.12
C ARG A 467 -4.66 -2.72 7.44
N MET A 468 -3.85 -3.29 6.55
CA MET A 468 -2.84 -2.58 5.76
C MET A 468 -3.45 -1.54 4.83
N LYS A 469 -4.69 -1.74 4.38
CA LYS A 469 -5.40 -0.80 3.50
C LYS A 469 -6.12 0.32 4.25
N ILE A 470 -6.50 0.09 5.52
CA ILE A 470 -7.42 0.99 6.26
C ILE A 470 -6.76 1.72 7.44
N ALA A 471 -5.74 1.15 8.09
CA ALA A 471 -5.26 1.68 9.37
C ALA A 471 -3.77 1.46 9.66
N GLU A 472 -3.07 0.65 8.88
CA GLU A 472 -1.65 0.36 9.11
C GLU A 472 -0.73 1.26 8.26
N ASP A 473 0.51 1.39 8.70
CA ASP A 473 1.56 2.05 7.91
C ASP A 473 1.88 1.26 6.63
N ARG A 474 1.88 1.92 5.47
CA ARG A 474 2.18 1.29 4.17
C ARG A 474 3.61 0.75 4.09
N ASN A 475 4.55 1.39 4.78
CA ASN A 475 5.95 0.97 4.82
C ASN A 475 6.24 0.01 5.99
N LYS A 476 5.20 -0.53 6.63
CA LYS A 476 5.35 -1.34 7.84
C LYS A 476 6.27 -2.55 7.66
N VAL A 477 6.18 -3.25 6.53
CA VAL A 477 6.99 -4.44 6.28
C VAL A 477 8.47 -4.07 6.22
N ALA A 478 8.83 -3.09 5.38
CA ALA A 478 10.20 -2.59 5.27
C ALA A 478 10.72 -2.08 6.64
N ASN A 479 9.90 -1.36 7.39
CA ASN A 479 10.25 -0.86 8.73
C ASN A 479 10.52 -1.98 9.75
N ILE A 480 9.89 -3.14 9.60
CA ILE A 480 10.14 -4.32 10.44
C ILE A 480 11.44 -5.01 10.02
N VAL A 481 11.60 -5.27 8.72
CA VAL A 481 12.73 -6.06 8.19
C VAL A 481 14.05 -5.31 8.39
N GLN A 482 14.14 -4.07 7.92
CA GLN A 482 15.37 -3.27 8.00
C GLN A 482 15.87 -3.10 9.44
N GLN A 483 14.94 -2.97 10.39
CA GLN A 483 15.29 -2.80 11.80
C GLN A 483 15.74 -4.10 12.47
N ASN A 484 15.37 -5.27 11.92
CA ASN A 484 15.54 -6.58 12.54
C ASN A 484 16.29 -7.60 11.68
N MET A 485 17.06 -7.15 10.67
CA MET A 485 17.80 -8.00 9.73
C MET A 485 18.58 -9.13 10.41
N ARG A 486 19.27 -8.83 11.52
CA ARG A 486 20.04 -9.83 12.28
C ARG A 486 19.17 -10.93 12.89
N GLN A 487 17.99 -10.59 13.42
CA GLN A 487 17.10 -11.61 13.97
C GLN A 487 16.47 -12.47 12.87
N PHE A 488 16.15 -11.88 11.71
CA PHE A 488 15.73 -12.65 10.55
C PHE A 488 16.82 -13.61 10.09
N ALA A 489 18.06 -13.13 9.93
CA ALA A 489 19.19 -13.98 9.58
C ALA A 489 19.34 -15.17 10.55
N HIS A 490 19.29 -14.91 11.86
CA HIS A 490 19.37 -15.98 12.85
C HIS A 490 18.23 -17.02 12.75
N MET A 491 17.03 -16.60 12.35
CA MET A 491 15.89 -17.51 12.18
C MET A 491 15.98 -18.35 10.90
N TYR A 492 16.45 -17.77 9.80
CA TYR A 492 16.37 -18.37 8.47
C TYR A 492 17.69 -18.95 7.96
N GLU A 493 18.84 -18.53 8.49
CA GLU A 493 20.15 -19.08 8.09
C GLU A 493 20.26 -20.61 8.24
N PRO A 494 19.81 -21.23 9.36
CA PRO A 494 19.82 -22.69 9.46
C PRO A 494 18.94 -23.39 8.41
N ILE A 495 17.85 -22.73 8.01
CA ILE A 495 16.92 -23.25 7.01
C ILE A 495 17.52 -23.12 5.62
N LEU A 496 18.09 -21.96 5.30
CA LEU A 496 18.75 -21.71 4.03
C LEU A 496 19.93 -22.65 3.80
N ASN A 497 20.74 -22.90 4.82
CA ASN A 497 21.87 -23.84 4.71
C ASN A 497 21.41 -25.25 4.34
N HIS A 498 20.30 -25.71 4.93
CA HIS A 498 19.72 -27.01 4.61
C HIS A 498 19.03 -27.03 3.24
N LEU A 499 18.33 -25.96 2.86
CA LEU A 499 17.70 -25.85 1.53
C LEU A 499 18.71 -25.75 0.39
N CYS A 500 19.90 -25.20 0.62
CA CYS A 500 20.99 -25.22 -0.37
C CYS A 500 21.45 -26.65 -0.73
N GLU A 501 21.16 -27.64 0.12
CA GLU A 501 21.47 -29.05 -0.15
C GLU A 501 20.33 -29.74 -0.93
N GLU A 502 19.09 -29.28 -0.78
CA GLU A 502 17.89 -29.89 -1.38
C GLU A 502 17.49 -29.22 -2.71
N ILE A 503 17.80 -27.94 -2.88
CA ILE A 503 17.40 -27.10 -4.03
C ILE A 503 18.66 -26.43 -4.58
N PRO A 504 18.79 -26.21 -5.91
CA PRO A 504 19.92 -25.50 -6.50
C PRO A 504 19.90 -23.99 -6.16
N LEU A 505 20.18 -23.68 -4.90
CA LEU A 505 20.32 -22.34 -4.34
C LEU A 505 21.80 -22.10 -4.04
N THR A 506 22.40 -21.13 -4.73
CA THR A 506 23.81 -20.77 -4.58
C THR A 506 23.93 -19.38 -3.99
N ARG A 507 24.94 -19.16 -3.14
CA ARG A 507 25.23 -17.85 -2.53
C ARG A 507 26.50 -17.26 -3.15
N SER A 508 26.39 -16.10 -3.77
CA SER A 508 27.49 -15.34 -4.35
C SER A 508 27.56 -13.95 -3.72
N GLY A 509 28.43 -13.79 -2.72
CA GLY A 509 28.54 -12.56 -1.94
C GLY A 509 27.25 -12.25 -1.18
N GLN A 510 26.65 -11.09 -1.45
CA GLN A 510 25.39 -10.64 -0.82
C GLN A 510 24.13 -11.17 -1.50
N TYR A 511 24.27 -11.88 -2.63
CA TYR A 511 23.15 -12.36 -3.44
C TYR A 511 23.04 -13.88 -3.38
N PHE A 512 21.80 -14.34 -3.45
CA PHE A 512 21.42 -15.71 -3.73
C PHE A 512 21.02 -15.81 -5.19
N ASN A 513 21.37 -16.92 -5.83
CA ASN A 513 20.84 -17.31 -7.12
C ASN A 513 20.23 -18.70 -6.97
N HIS A 514 18.94 -18.83 -7.26
CA HIS A 514 18.28 -20.12 -7.41
C HIS A 514 17.93 -20.37 -8.87
N LEU A 515 17.88 -21.64 -9.26
CA LEU A 515 17.44 -22.03 -10.60
C LEU A 515 15.96 -22.41 -10.55
N LEU A 516 15.11 -21.69 -11.29
CA LEU A 516 13.66 -21.92 -11.35
C LEU A 516 13.28 -22.73 -12.61
N THR A 517 13.80 -23.95 -12.73
CA THR A 517 13.29 -24.90 -13.74
C THR A 517 11.90 -25.40 -13.35
N THR A 518 11.15 -25.92 -14.32
CA THR A 518 9.85 -26.56 -14.08
C THR A 518 9.92 -27.60 -12.96
N ASP A 519 10.93 -28.47 -12.97
CA ASP A 519 11.09 -29.53 -11.95
C ASP A 519 11.33 -28.96 -10.54
N ASN A 520 12.11 -27.90 -10.42
CA ASN A 520 12.37 -27.25 -9.13
C ASN A 520 11.14 -26.51 -8.62
N ILE A 521 10.39 -25.87 -9.52
CA ILE A 521 9.12 -25.22 -9.19
C ILE A 521 8.12 -26.27 -8.73
N LEU A 522 7.98 -27.38 -9.45
CA LEU A 522 7.12 -28.51 -9.11
C LEU A 522 7.44 -29.04 -7.71
N HIS A 523 8.71 -29.35 -7.44
CA HIS A 523 9.15 -29.81 -6.13
C HIS A 523 8.81 -28.80 -5.01
N LEU A 524 9.09 -27.51 -5.22
CA LEU A 524 8.76 -26.47 -4.24
C LEU A 524 7.26 -26.31 -4.02
N LEU A 525 6.43 -26.50 -5.05
CA LEU A 525 4.97 -26.45 -4.94
C LEU A 525 4.44 -27.60 -4.07
N GLU A 526 4.98 -28.81 -4.21
CA GLU A 526 4.60 -29.98 -3.39
C GLU A 526 4.90 -29.77 -1.90
N LEU A 527 5.91 -28.95 -1.59
CA LEU A 527 6.29 -28.59 -0.23
C LEU A 527 5.47 -27.44 0.36
N LEU A 528 4.50 -26.89 -0.38
CA LEU A 528 3.67 -25.80 0.12
C LEU A 528 2.60 -26.29 1.12
N PRO A 529 2.17 -25.42 2.05
CA PRO A 529 1.08 -25.74 2.97
C PRO A 529 -0.23 -26.11 2.26
N SER A 530 -0.94 -27.10 2.80
CA SER A 530 -2.16 -27.65 2.20
C SER A 530 -3.23 -26.59 1.92
N GLN A 531 -3.35 -25.54 2.75
CA GLN A 531 -4.33 -24.47 2.51
C GLN A 531 -3.99 -23.60 1.29
N VAL A 532 -2.70 -23.44 0.97
CA VAL A 532 -2.27 -22.69 -0.21
C VAL A 532 -2.64 -23.47 -1.46
N LEU A 533 -2.32 -24.77 -1.50
CA LEU A 533 -2.68 -25.69 -2.58
C LEU A 533 -4.20 -25.74 -2.79
N PHE A 534 -4.97 -25.82 -1.70
CA PHE A 534 -6.43 -25.78 -1.77
C PHE A 534 -6.97 -24.47 -2.39
N GLU A 535 -6.43 -23.29 -2.05
CA GLU A 535 -6.91 -22.03 -2.65
C GLU A 535 -6.51 -21.90 -4.12
N ILE A 536 -5.38 -22.48 -4.53
CA ILE A 536 -4.96 -22.59 -5.94
C ILE A 536 -5.91 -23.51 -6.70
N GLU A 537 -6.18 -24.70 -6.17
CA GLU A 537 -7.11 -25.67 -6.76
C GLU A 537 -8.48 -25.01 -6.97
N ASN A 538 -9.03 -24.36 -5.95
CA ASN A 538 -10.30 -23.62 -6.04
C ASN A 538 -10.27 -22.47 -7.05
N TYR A 539 -9.11 -21.86 -7.29
CA TYR A 539 -8.95 -20.82 -8.29
C TYR A 539 -8.95 -21.43 -9.69
N MET A 540 -8.16 -22.48 -9.91
CA MET A 540 -8.00 -23.15 -11.20
C MET A 540 -9.29 -23.86 -11.64
N GLN A 541 -9.98 -24.56 -10.74
CA GLN A 541 -11.27 -25.21 -11.00
C GLN A 541 -12.38 -24.21 -11.39
N LYS A 542 -12.29 -22.95 -10.97
CA LYS A 542 -13.24 -21.90 -11.43
C LYS A 542 -12.95 -21.42 -12.84
N CYS A 543 -11.70 -21.54 -13.28
CA CYS A 543 -11.25 -21.10 -14.58
C CYS A 543 -11.30 -22.22 -15.63
N ASN A 544 -11.35 -23.49 -15.23
CA ASN A 544 -11.34 -24.64 -16.13
C ASN A 544 -12.61 -25.51 -15.98
N PRO A 545 -13.37 -25.80 -17.06
CA PRO A 545 -14.57 -26.63 -17.00
C PRO A 545 -14.32 -28.12 -16.71
N GLN A 546 -13.10 -28.60 -16.95
CA GLN A 546 -12.71 -29.98 -16.62
C GLN A 546 -12.17 -30.03 -15.18
N GLN A 547 -12.66 -30.99 -14.39
CA GLN A 547 -12.08 -31.27 -13.08
C GLN A 547 -10.70 -31.91 -13.27
N CYS A 548 -9.65 -31.15 -12.97
CA CYS A 548 -8.29 -31.66 -12.82
C CYS A 548 -8.06 -32.05 -11.36
N ASP A 549 -7.30 -33.12 -11.14
CA ASP A 549 -6.83 -33.47 -9.80
C ASP A 549 -5.71 -32.53 -9.33
N LEU A 550 -5.30 -32.66 -8.08
CA LEU A 550 -4.31 -31.76 -7.49
C LEU A 550 -2.93 -31.90 -8.16
N GLU A 551 -2.54 -33.11 -8.54
CA GLU A 551 -1.24 -33.37 -9.18
C GLU A 551 -1.18 -32.71 -10.57
N GLU A 552 -2.23 -32.83 -11.38
CA GLU A 552 -2.36 -32.13 -12.66
C GLU A 552 -2.33 -30.62 -12.49
N ILE A 553 -2.99 -30.08 -11.47
CA ILE A 553 -3.01 -28.64 -11.19
C ILE A 553 -1.61 -28.14 -10.79
N ILE A 554 -0.91 -28.87 -9.93
CA ILE A 554 0.45 -28.52 -9.52
C ILE A 554 1.39 -28.60 -10.73
N PHE A 555 1.31 -29.66 -11.53
CA PHE A 555 2.11 -29.82 -12.74
C PHE A 555 1.83 -28.70 -13.76
N SER A 556 0.56 -28.38 -14.00
CA SER A 556 0.17 -27.26 -14.86
C SER A 556 0.69 -25.93 -14.34
N LEU A 557 0.61 -25.70 -13.02
CA LEU A 557 1.12 -24.48 -12.40
C LEU A 557 2.64 -24.37 -12.51
N ALA A 558 3.38 -25.46 -12.36
CA ALA A 558 4.85 -25.46 -12.51
C ALA A 558 5.31 -25.06 -13.92
N ASN A 559 4.48 -25.29 -14.94
CA ASN A 559 4.73 -24.92 -16.33
C ASN A 559 4.19 -23.52 -16.71
N ASP A 560 3.51 -22.82 -15.80
CA ASP A 560 2.91 -21.51 -16.09
C ASP A 560 3.88 -20.37 -15.80
N ILE A 561 4.13 -19.50 -16.77
CA ILE A 561 5.00 -18.31 -16.63
C ILE A 561 4.53 -17.37 -15.50
N ASN A 562 3.22 -17.35 -15.20
CA ASN A 562 2.60 -16.49 -14.18
C ASN A 562 2.32 -17.21 -12.85
N TYR A 563 2.94 -18.37 -12.60
CA TYR A 563 2.68 -19.16 -11.39
C TYR A 563 2.81 -18.34 -10.09
N ALA A 564 3.85 -17.49 -10.00
CA ALA A 564 4.12 -16.67 -8.83
C ALA A 564 2.98 -15.68 -8.51
N GLU A 565 2.26 -15.17 -9.52
CA GLU A 565 1.10 -14.28 -9.31
C GLU A 565 -0.10 -15.05 -8.77
N LYS A 566 -0.35 -16.25 -9.29
CA LYS A 566 -1.40 -17.15 -8.80
C LYS A 566 -1.14 -17.58 -7.36
N LEU A 567 0.12 -17.89 -7.03
CA LEU A 567 0.57 -18.19 -5.67
C LEU A 567 0.35 -17.02 -4.71
N LYS A 568 0.71 -15.80 -5.12
CA LYS A 568 0.43 -14.58 -4.33
C LYS A 568 -1.06 -14.44 -4.08
N TYR A 569 -1.89 -14.60 -5.12
CA TYR A 569 -3.34 -14.51 -4.98
C TYR A 569 -3.89 -15.53 -3.95
N ALA A 570 -3.43 -16.78 -3.98
CA ALA A 570 -3.84 -17.80 -3.03
C ALA A 570 -3.53 -17.41 -1.58
N VAL A 571 -2.31 -16.93 -1.30
CA VAL A 571 -1.94 -16.44 0.04
C VAL A 571 -2.76 -15.21 0.43
N GLU A 572 -2.98 -14.26 -0.48
CA GLU A 572 -3.81 -13.08 -0.22
C GLU A 572 -5.24 -13.46 0.18
N ARG A 573 -5.81 -14.50 -0.44
CA ARG A 573 -7.15 -15.00 -0.11
C ARG A 573 -7.24 -15.55 1.31
N ILE A 574 -6.25 -16.34 1.73
CA ILE A 574 -6.16 -16.88 3.09
C ILE A 574 -6.11 -15.73 4.11
N VAL A 575 -5.17 -14.79 3.91
CA VAL A 575 -4.95 -13.66 4.83
C VAL A 575 -6.14 -12.71 4.85
N PHE A 576 -6.75 -12.45 3.70
CA PHE A 576 -7.94 -11.61 3.62
C PHE A 576 -9.08 -12.19 4.45
N LYS A 577 -9.40 -13.48 4.25
CA LYS A 577 -10.49 -14.17 4.92
C LYS A 577 -10.27 -14.14 6.44
N SER A 578 -9.09 -14.52 6.90
CA SER A 578 -8.77 -14.55 8.32
C SER A 578 -8.70 -13.17 8.96
N SER A 579 -8.08 -12.19 8.30
CA SER A 579 -7.93 -10.83 8.82
C SER A 579 -9.27 -10.10 8.90
N TYR A 580 -10.14 -10.25 7.90
CA TYR A 580 -11.47 -9.67 7.92
C TYR A 580 -12.32 -10.22 9.06
N GLN A 581 -12.48 -11.55 9.10
CA GLN A 581 -13.29 -12.21 10.14
C GLN A 581 -12.76 -11.92 11.54
N GLN A 582 -11.43 -11.92 11.73
CA GLN A 582 -10.86 -11.66 13.05
C GLN A 582 -10.94 -10.18 13.44
N THR A 583 -10.84 -9.24 12.49
CA THR A 583 -11.08 -7.83 12.77
C THR A 583 -12.52 -7.59 13.22
N MET A 584 -13.49 -8.28 12.58
CA MET A 584 -14.89 -8.22 12.97
C MET A 584 -15.11 -8.77 14.37
N LYS A 585 -14.58 -9.98 14.61
CA LYS A 585 -14.67 -10.62 15.91
C LYS A 585 -14.09 -9.72 17.00
N ASN A 586 -12.88 -9.20 16.80
CA ASN A 586 -12.22 -8.33 17.78
C ASN A 586 -12.98 -7.02 18.01
N PHE A 587 -13.60 -6.45 16.98
CA PHE A 587 -14.42 -5.25 17.12
C PHE A 587 -15.61 -5.48 18.06
N LEU A 588 -16.30 -6.61 17.87
CA LEU A 588 -17.46 -7.01 18.67
C LEU A 588 -17.06 -7.43 20.09
N THR A 589 -15.99 -8.23 20.24
CA THR A 589 -15.60 -8.78 21.54
C THR A 589 -14.90 -7.78 22.45
N ALA A 590 -14.15 -6.80 21.90
CA ALA A 590 -13.47 -5.78 22.71
C ALA A 590 -14.42 -4.68 23.23
N GLY A 591 -15.61 -4.55 22.62
CA GLY A 591 -16.58 -3.49 22.89
C GLY A 591 -16.30 -2.20 22.12
N PHE A 592 -17.36 -1.50 21.71
CA PHE A 592 -17.34 -0.37 20.77
C PHE A 592 -16.30 0.72 21.13
N LEU A 593 -16.28 1.18 22.38
CA LEU A 593 -15.38 2.26 22.83
C LEU A 593 -13.89 1.88 22.74
N LYS A 594 -13.52 0.65 23.13
CA LYS A 594 -12.13 0.18 23.06
C LYS A 594 -11.69 0.00 21.61
N SER A 595 -12.57 -0.55 20.78
CA SER A 595 -12.33 -0.79 19.35
C SER A 595 -12.10 0.52 18.59
N SER A 596 -12.94 1.53 18.79
CA SER A 596 -12.80 2.85 18.16
C SER A 596 -11.51 3.57 18.60
N ARG A 597 -11.14 3.49 19.89
CA ARG A 597 -9.89 4.07 20.40
C ARG A 597 -8.65 3.40 19.80
N TYR A 598 -8.67 2.07 19.69
CA TYR A 598 -7.57 1.30 19.10
C TYR A 598 -7.39 1.64 17.61
N PHE A 599 -8.49 1.67 16.86
CA PHE A 599 -8.48 2.04 15.44
C PHE A 599 -7.97 3.47 15.23
N GLY A 600 -8.42 4.43 16.04
CA GLY A 600 -7.94 5.82 15.99
C GLY A 600 -6.43 5.96 16.21
N LYS A 601 -5.84 5.24 17.18
CA LYS A 601 -4.39 5.23 17.40
C LYS A 601 -3.61 4.73 16.18
N LYS A 602 -4.15 3.73 15.47
CA LYS A 602 -3.52 3.18 14.27
C LYS A 602 -3.58 4.15 13.10
N LEU A 603 -4.74 4.78 12.86
CA LEU A 603 -4.88 5.85 11.88
C LEU A 603 -3.94 7.03 12.16
N GLN A 604 -3.79 7.44 13.42
CA GLN A 604 -2.84 8.48 13.80
C GLN A 604 -1.41 8.09 13.42
N LYS A 605 -0.98 6.85 13.71
CA LYS A 605 0.36 6.36 13.35
C LYS A 605 0.56 6.34 11.83
N MET A 606 -0.43 5.89 11.07
CA MET A 606 -0.41 5.91 9.61
C MET A 606 -0.26 7.33 9.07
N PHE A 607 -1.06 8.28 9.56
CA PHE A 607 -1.00 9.69 9.15
C PHE A 607 0.34 10.35 9.51
N MET A 608 0.86 10.12 10.73
CA MET A 608 2.16 10.65 11.14
C MET A 608 3.31 10.10 10.28
N ASN A 609 3.28 8.81 9.92
CA ASN A 609 4.31 8.22 9.06
C ASN A 609 4.18 8.70 7.61
N TYR A 610 2.96 8.91 7.11
CA TYR A 610 2.73 9.53 5.81
C TYR A 610 3.26 10.97 5.78
N MET A 611 2.96 11.78 6.80
CA MET A 611 3.48 13.15 6.92
C MET A 611 5.01 13.18 7.01
N LYS A 612 5.62 12.31 7.82
CA LYS A 612 7.09 12.18 7.88
C LYS A 612 7.68 11.80 6.52
N SER A 613 7.03 10.91 5.77
CA SER A 613 7.47 10.51 4.43
C SER A 613 7.31 11.66 3.42
N ALA A 614 6.22 12.42 3.50
CA ALA A 614 5.95 13.57 2.65
C ALA A 614 6.87 14.77 2.97
N GLU A 615 7.18 15.01 4.24
CA GLU A 615 8.22 15.95 4.68
C GLU A 615 9.60 15.50 4.21
N LEU A 616 9.94 14.22 4.30
CA LEU A 616 11.21 13.70 3.77
C LEU A 616 11.33 13.92 2.24
N ILE A 617 10.22 13.78 1.51
CA ILE A 617 10.16 14.01 0.05
C ILE A 617 10.25 15.52 -0.24
N LYS A 618 9.52 16.35 0.49
CA LYS A 618 9.61 17.82 0.38
C LYS A 618 11.01 18.32 0.71
N ASP A 619 11.64 17.81 1.77
CA ASP A 619 12.99 18.18 2.16
C ASP A 619 14.01 17.66 1.15
N LYS A 620 13.82 16.48 0.54
CA LYS A 620 14.65 16.01 -0.57
C LYS A 620 14.53 16.91 -1.80
N ASP A 621 13.32 17.31 -2.19
CA ASP A 621 13.10 18.21 -3.33
C ASP A 621 13.59 19.64 -3.05
N ILE A 622 13.39 20.14 -1.84
CA ILE A 622 13.89 21.44 -1.39
C ILE A 622 15.41 21.41 -1.26
N CYS A 623 16.01 20.32 -0.78
CA CYS A 623 17.46 20.15 -0.72
C CYS A 623 18.06 19.98 -2.10
N ALA A 624 17.41 19.27 -3.02
CA ALA A 624 17.85 19.14 -4.42
C ALA A 624 17.83 20.50 -5.15
N ARG A 625 16.76 21.29 -4.97
CA ARG A 625 16.66 22.66 -5.52
C ARG A 625 17.64 23.63 -4.85
N LYS A 626 17.79 23.58 -3.52
CA LYS A 626 18.76 24.43 -2.81
C LYS A 626 20.21 24.01 -3.09
N ALA A 627 20.47 22.74 -3.40
CA ALA A 627 21.78 22.25 -3.79
C ALA A 627 22.16 22.68 -5.22
N SER A 628 21.20 22.80 -6.15
CA SER A 628 21.47 23.41 -7.45
C SER A 628 21.74 24.92 -7.34
N ASP A 629 21.07 25.60 -6.39
CA ASP A 629 21.10 27.06 -6.32
C ASP A 629 22.24 27.68 -5.48
N LYS A 630 22.87 26.92 -4.56
CA LYS A 630 23.81 27.50 -3.55
C LYS A 630 25.27 27.04 -3.66
N GLY A 631 25.66 26.47 -4.79
CA GLY A 631 27.06 26.13 -5.08
C GLY A 631 27.58 24.86 -4.36
N PHE A 632 28.61 24.27 -4.98
CA PHE A 632 29.12 22.92 -4.75
C PHE A 632 29.31 22.51 -3.27
N LEU A 633 29.97 23.36 -2.46
CA LEU A 633 30.29 23.04 -1.06
C LEU A 633 29.08 23.07 -0.11
N HIS A 634 28.06 23.88 -0.43
CA HIS A 634 26.86 23.95 0.40
C HIS A 634 25.90 22.81 0.08
N GLY A 635 25.77 22.46 -1.21
CA GLY A 635 25.00 21.30 -1.67
C GLY A 635 25.52 19.97 -1.12
N LEU A 636 26.86 19.76 -1.16
CA LEU A 636 27.49 18.55 -0.62
C LEU A 636 27.28 18.42 0.89
N LYS A 637 27.43 19.52 1.64
CA LYS A 637 27.25 19.54 3.10
C LYS A 637 25.80 19.28 3.49
N LEU A 638 24.84 19.81 2.72
CA LEU A 638 23.41 19.60 2.96
C LEU A 638 23.01 18.14 2.69
N ALA A 639 23.44 17.58 1.56
CA ALA A 639 23.12 16.20 1.18
C ALA A 639 23.71 15.15 2.14
N LEU A 640 24.93 15.39 2.65
CA LEU A 640 25.55 14.55 3.69
C LEU A 640 24.84 14.68 5.06
N THR A 641 24.35 15.88 5.42
CA THR A 641 23.60 16.09 6.67
C THR A 641 22.23 15.41 6.63
N CYS A 642 21.66 15.24 5.42
CA CYS A 642 20.41 14.53 5.18
C CYS A 642 20.58 13.00 5.01
N GLY A 643 21.79 12.46 5.14
CA GLY A 643 22.05 11.02 5.07
C GLY A 643 21.83 10.39 3.69
N ILE A 644 22.00 11.17 2.62
CA ILE A 644 21.94 10.67 1.24
C ILE A 644 23.31 10.03 0.91
N GLU A 645 23.35 8.74 0.61
CA GLU A 645 24.54 8.12 0.01
C GLU A 645 24.71 8.67 -1.41
N ILE A 646 25.73 9.51 -1.61
CA ILE A 646 26.11 10.03 -2.92
C ILE A 646 27.32 9.22 -3.36
N GLY A 647 27.13 8.24 -4.26
CA GLY A 647 28.24 7.71 -5.03
C GLY A 647 28.77 8.83 -5.92
N PHE A 648 30.01 9.28 -5.71
CA PHE A 648 30.64 10.41 -6.42
C PHE A 648 30.45 10.26 -7.94
N PRO A 649 29.57 11.03 -8.60
CA PRO A 649 29.41 10.94 -10.06
C PRO A 649 30.67 11.47 -10.75
N GLU A 650 31.11 10.83 -11.84
CA GLU A 650 32.29 11.20 -12.65
C GLU A 650 32.31 12.70 -13.05
N GLY A 651 31.14 13.35 -13.15
CA GLY A 651 31.02 14.78 -13.40
C GLY A 651 31.66 15.69 -12.33
N TYR A 652 31.77 15.25 -11.07
CA TYR A 652 32.39 16.05 -10.00
C TYR A 652 33.90 15.90 -9.92
N ALA A 653 34.45 14.78 -10.39
CA ALA A 653 35.89 14.65 -10.61
C ALA A 653 36.34 15.68 -11.65
N HIS A 654 35.57 15.82 -12.75
CA HIS A 654 35.86 16.78 -13.81
C HIS A 654 35.91 18.24 -13.33
N THR A 655 35.07 18.64 -12.37
CA THR A 655 35.10 20.00 -11.77
C THR A 655 36.34 20.21 -10.89
N LEU A 656 36.81 19.20 -10.17
CA LEU A 656 38.07 19.26 -9.42
C LEU A 656 39.28 19.33 -10.36
N THR A 657 39.24 18.61 -11.48
CA THR A 657 40.26 18.67 -12.55
C THR A 657 40.36 20.08 -13.16
N GLN A 658 39.23 20.72 -13.47
CA GLN A 658 39.19 22.10 -13.99
C GLN A 658 39.71 23.15 -12.99
N ILE A 659 39.58 22.90 -11.68
CA ILE A 659 40.10 23.80 -10.65
C ILE A 659 41.62 23.74 -10.57
N ILE A 660 42.25 22.59 -10.89
CA ILE A 660 43.66 22.30 -10.59
C ILE A 660 44.58 22.34 -11.83
N ASP A 661 44.08 22.01 -13.03
CA ASP A 661 44.93 21.89 -14.23
C ASP A 661 45.20 23.22 -14.98
N ASN A 662 44.50 24.31 -14.67
CA ASN A 662 44.75 25.61 -15.30
C ASN A 662 45.81 26.39 -14.49
N ASP A 663 46.81 26.98 -15.13
CA ASP A 663 47.79 27.87 -14.46
C ASP A 663 47.05 29.06 -13.83
N VAL A 664 47.00 29.07 -12.49
CA VAL A 664 46.18 30.02 -11.73
C VAL A 664 47.04 31.22 -11.32
N PRO A 665 46.59 32.46 -11.54
CA PRO A 665 47.24 33.65 -11.00
C PRO A 665 47.37 33.58 -9.48
N ALA A 666 48.47 34.07 -8.91
CA ALA A 666 48.75 34.03 -7.47
C ALA A 666 47.59 34.54 -6.57
N LYS A 667 46.78 35.47 -7.09
CA LYS A 667 45.63 36.05 -6.40
C LYS A 667 44.47 35.07 -6.16
N GLU A 668 44.30 34.08 -7.03
CA GLU A 668 43.22 33.07 -6.96
C GLU A 668 43.69 31.75 -6.32
N TRP A 669 45.00 31.52 -6.26
CA TRP A 669 45.59 30.29 -5.72
C TRP A 669 45.17 30.02 -4.26
N HIS A 670 45.17 31.06 -3.40
CA HIS A 670 44.76 30.92 -2.00
C HIS A 670 43.28 30.53 -1.83
N GLN A 671 42.41 31.00 -2.73
CA GLN A 671 40.97 30.71 -2.69
C GLN A 671 40.70 29.25 -3.09
N LYS A 672 41.43 28.75 -4.08
CA LYS A 672 41.39 27.35 -4.52
C LYS A 672 41.98 26.40 -3.48
N LEU A 673 43.09 26.75 -2.83
CA LEU A 673 43.66 25.97 -1.72
C LEU A 673 42.69 25.85 -0.54
N SER A 674 42.05 26.97 -0.15
CA SER A 674 41.05 27.00 0.93
C SER A 674 39.85 26.09 0.62
N THR A 675 39.43 26.07 -0.64
CA THR A 675 38.34 25.23 -1.13
C THR A 675 38.71 23.74 -1.07
N CYS A 676 39.92 23.38 -1.50
CA CYS A 676 40.42 22.00 -1.42
C CYS A 676 40.57 21.52 0.04
N LYS A 677 41.11 22.35 0.93
CA LYS A 677 41.21 22.05 2.38
C LYS A 677 39.84 21.75 2.98
N ARG A 678 38.82 22.57 2.67
CA ARG A 678 37.44 22.34 3.14
C ARG A 678 36.85 21.03 2.65
N ILE A 679 37.12 20.64 1.41
CA ILE A 679 36.65 19.37 0.83
C ILE A 679 37.31 18.19 1.54
N LEU A 680 38.62 18.24 1.77
CA LEU A 680 39.37 17.20 2.51
C LEU A 680 38.87 17.01 3.94
N THR A 681 38.64 18.11 4.67
CA THR A 681 38.08 18.05 6.02
C THR A 681 36.69 17.41 6.03
N ILE A 682 35.87 17.66 5.01
CA ILE A 682 34.56 17.03 4.87
C ILE A 682 34.71 15.52 4.59
N CYS A 683 35.55 15.13 3.64
CA CYS A 683 35.77 13.72 3.32
C CYS A 683 36.32 12.91 4.51
N GLN A 684 37.24 13.48 5.29
CA GLN A 684 37.78 12.87 6.51
C GLN A 684 36.71 12.72 7.59
N LYS A 685 35.89 13.76 7.82
CA LYS A 685 34.84 13.75 8.84
C LYS A 685 33.75 12.69 8.59
N PHE A 686 33.51 12.34 7.33
CA PHE A 686 32.46 11.38 6.94
C PHE A 686 33.00 10.03 6.44
N GLN A 687 34.29 9.73 6.63
CA GLN A 687 34.93 8.44 6.29
C GLN A 687 34.72 7.98 4.82
N LEU A 688 34.68 8.93 3.87
CA LEU A 688 34.52 8.62 2.45
C LEU A 688 35.80 7.97 1.88
N SER A 689 35.67 6.89 1.09
CA SER A 689 36.78 6.09 0.56
C SER A 689 37.62 6.77 -0.54
N SER A 690 37.30 8.01 -0.92
CA SER A 690 37.94 8.73 -2.05
C SER A 690 39.30 9.36 -1.73
N LYS A 691 39.95 9.01 -0.60
CA LYS A 691 41.27 9.55 -0.20
C LYS A 691 42.36 9.31 -1.27
N SER A 692 42.28 8.22 -2.03
CA SER A 692 43.27 7.85 -3.06
C SER A 692 43.27 8.78 -4.29
N ASN A 693 42.10 9.31 -4.68
CA ASN A 693 41.96 10.05 -5.95
C ASN A 693 42.32 11.55 -5.82
N LEU A 694 42.39 12.09 -4.61
CA LEU A 694 42.74 13.50 -4.36
C LEU A 694 44.24 13.75 -4.19
N LEU A 695 45.02 12.72 -3.87
CA LEU A 695 46.44 12.83 -3.52
C LEU A 695 47.34 13.32 -4.68
N PRO A 696 47.15 12.90 -5.95
CA PRO A 696 47.94 13.41 -7.07
C PRO A 696 47.76 14.93 -7.29
N HIS A 697 46.53 15.40 -7.10
CA HIS A 697 46.14 16.79 -7.34
C HIS A 697 46.67 17.76 -6.27
N LEU A 698 46.73 17.32 -5.01
CA LEU A 698 47.39 18.07 -3.94
C LEU A 698 48.91 18.23 -4.17
N LYS A 699 49.55 17.24 -4.79
CA LYS A 699 50.97 17.32 -5.16
C LYS A 699 51.22 18.35 -6.26
N GLN A 700 50.35 18.45 -7.28
CA GLN A 700 50.43 19.48 -8.32
C GLN A 700 50.29 20.91 -7.77
N LEU A 701 49.35 21.17 -6.86
CA LEU A 701 49.16 22.49 -6.24
C LEU A 701 50.42 22.97 -5.48
N ARG A 702 51.17 22.04 -4.88
CA ARG A 702 52.47 22.33 -4.23
C ARG A 702 53.57 22.70 -5.20
N VAL A 703 53.60 22.06 -6.37
CA VAL A 703 54.56 22.38 -7.44
C VAL A 703 54.28 23.78 -7.99
N GLN A 704 53.00 24.15 -8.18
CA GLN A 704 52.61 25.50 -8.57
C GLN A 704 52.94 26.56 -7.50
N GLN A 705 52.76 26.26 -6.22
CA GLN A 705 53.15 27.17 -5.13
C GLN A 705 54.63 27.56 -5.20
N LYS A 706 55.50 26.56 -5.43
CA LYS A 706 56.95 26.78 -5.57
C LYS A 706 57.30 27.59 -6.82
N ARG A 707 56.60 27.39 -7.94
CA ARG A 707 56.80 28.19 -9.17
C ARG A 707 56.43 29.66 -8.99
N LEU A 708 55.39 29.96 -8.21
CA LEU A 708 54.89 31.33 -8.00
C LEU A 708 55.64 32.12 -6.90
N GLN A 709 56.70 31.55 -6.30
CA GLN A 709 57.51 32.17 -5.23
C GLN A 709 56.68 32.71 -4.05
N LEU A 710 55.55 32.05 -3.74
CA LEU A 710 54.69 32.46 -2.63
C LEU A 710 55.29 32.02 -1.29
N PRO A 711 55.24 32.86 -0.23
CA PRO A 711 55.90 32.58 1.04
C PRO A 711 55.32 31.34 1.74
N ASP A 712 56.20 30.54 2.36
CA ASP A 712 55.91 29.28 3.07
C ASP A 712 55.15 29.46 4.41
N GLN A 713 54.37 30.52 4.57
CA GLN A 713 53.64 30.84 5.80
C GLN A 713 52.51 29.85 6.16
N TYR A 714 52.35 28.76 5.41
CA TYR A 714 51.42 27.66 5.70
C TYR A 714 52.14 26.33 5.88
N GLN A 715 53.02 26.25 6.88
CA GLN A 715 53.72 25.02 7.29
C GLN A 715 52.81 23.90 7.87
N SER A 716 51.49 24.07 7.97
CA SER A 716 50.61 23.05 8.58
C SER A 716 50.20 21.88 7.67
N ILE A 717 50.95 21.61 6.60
CA ILE A 717 50.82 20.35 5.88
C ILE A 717 52.02 19.48 6.21
N SER A 718 52.09 18.98 7.45
CA SER A 718 52.88 17.79 7.80
C SER A 718 52.27 16.61 7.04
N THR A 719 52.82 16.31 5.86
CA THR A 719 52.17 15.44 4.86
C THR A 719 52.60 13.98 4.93
N GLU A 720 53.25 13.56 6.00
CA GLU A 720 53.68 12.15 6.11
C GLU A 720 53.09 11.42 7.33
N ASN A 721 52.81 12.11 8.45
CA ASN A 721 52.39 11.41 9.67
C ASN A 721 50.86 11.34 9.92
N GLU A 722 50.03 12.11 9.21
CA GLU A 722 48.56 12.02 9.33
C GLU A 722 47.88 11.20 8.21
N LEU A 723 48.66 10.68 7.25
CA LEU A 723 48.15 9.85 6.15
C LEU A 723 48.22 8.34 6.44
N LEU A 724 48.76 7.94 7.60
CA LEU A 724 48.93 6.54 8.04
C LEU A 724 47.99 6.10 9.18
N PHE A 725 46.94 6.88 9.52
CA PHE A 725 45.87 6.49 10.44
C PHE A 725 44.47 6.54 9.82
#